data_AF-A0A957R514-F1
#
_entry.id   AF-A0A957R514-F1
#
_cell.length_a   1.000
_cell.length_b   1.000
_cell.length_c   1.000
_cell.angle_alpha   90.00
_cell.angle_beta   90.00
_cell.angle_gamma   90.00
#
_symmetry.space_group_name_H-M   'P 1'
#
loop_
_entity.id
_entity.type
_entity.pdbx_description
1 polymer ?
#
loop_
_entity_poly.entity_id
_entity_poly.type
_entity_poly.pdbx_seq_one_letter_code
_entity_poly.pdbx_strand_id
1 'polypeptide(L)'
;MAKIKVYNKIGFHCGPAGNHNGIGDYMRKLDAAGIPFVMKSVDHYGYIYEGLQYSNANHLYVYRMSAFGQPGDYNFDVPEYEIDPDEAAAKHWKHMMKHLPPEFDRRKVWLEPINEIDKNRSDWLGHFAAELGDIALKDGYKISQFAWSSGEPEPDHWETEGMLRYLKMCQDHPDQMSIALHEYSYDKNDIWRLRPELVGRFTQLFDICDKHGLKRPKVIMSEWGWTHRRVPSSRTAIDHIREVNELYARYPEILGAAIWYLGGGFDIADGAQKLIGPVTDFSLSYSTEVEPDVPKNTVGSTAATATRTATAAPAAPNVSLPGGAPIPSRTVAMETAPMAPAAAQPAAPTVVSNVAFVSDLTIPDDTEITAGTKFTKTWRIRNTGQTTWDANYKLAFVGGDPMGDQLAVSVPSAVPGQIVDVSVEMRAPSQKEGTVYGDWRMHTPEGVQFGDVIYVRIDVTPPLPVGGVNNAAFAADVTIPDDTVLELGKSFRKTWKVRNSGSKAWGANYKLGFVGGARMAAVDTVNLPPAAPGQTVEVSIDMRAPEIPGTHWADWRPQDELGNFFGEILYVRISVPQPEGQGRITPISQNDPRWKDTRLGDSGSDTTIGAWGCLLTTFTMIANSFGKELSPQDLNRQMVLKRLFLDHKATPWNALSSIYNDIIYEGRLEMRNTPNLTDRIDAALRSGNPVAVQVDYTPDSPYTPNDQHWVLIVGREASDYRINETWVYPAQEMSMRSRYGRAGQSLKKSIISAVFYRTTNPQPALPVVTGGVLSSAATATQAKVLQSGMNVNPDAPNSNPYQDDTFKGLDWVRFVYKVAAAPDPNDRTLRAAFQKYDAIIREYNKMGVRSLIILNQETVWGNAPWSGNNDWNSYADQLARTATQIARRYKSYGDKVAYEIWNEGDLPNNPASVYVPPQDFAVVLQKVSAAIRKEAPEAKIIFGGMASGPNHVIPYVQQVQTAAGGELPVDALGIHPYGRWGT
;
A
#
# COMPACT_ATOMS: atom_id res chain seq x y z
N MET A 1 30.28 -4.40 36.31
CA MET A 1 31.10 -3.94 35.16
C MET A 1 30.50 -2.64 34.62
N ALA A 2 31.00 -2.06 33.51
CA ALA A 2 30.26 -0.97 32.86
C ALA A 2 28.96 -1.54 32.25
N LYS A 3 27.83 -0.86 32.47
CA LYS A 3 26.57 -1.22 31.81
C LYS A 3 26.64 -0.87 30.33
N ILE A 4 26.08 -1.72 29.48
CA ILE A 4 25.94 -1.47 28.05
C ILE A 4 24.48 -1.21 27.70
N LYS A 5 24.24 -0.21 26.84
CA LYS A 5 22.92 0.06 26.26
C LYS A 5 22.66 -0.94 25.14
N VAL A 6 21.53 -1.63 25.20
CA VAL A 6 21.11 -2.66 24.24
C VAL A 6 19.70 -2.35 23.75
N TYR A 7 19.53 -2.37 22.42
CA TYR A 7 18.24 -2.21 21.75
C TYR A 7 17.47 -3.54 21.70
N ASN A 8 16.24 -3.53 21.18
CA ASN A 8 15.52 -4.77 20.92
C ASN A 8 16.28 -5.64 19.90
N LYS A 9 16.64 -6.86 20.30
CA LYS A 9 17.31 -7.89 19.47
C LYS A 9 16.34 -8.78 18.70
N ILE A 10 15.02 -8.59 18.83
CA ILE A 10 14.00 -9.45 18.23
C ILE A 10 13.33 -8.73 17.03
N GLY A 11 13.55 -9.25 15.83
CA GLY A 11 12.98 -8.78 14.56
C GLY A 11 12.17 -9.84 13.83
N PHE A 12 12.29 -9.96 12.51
CA PHE A 12 11.34 -10.73 11.67
C PHE A 12 11.99 -11.70 10.69
N HIS A 13 11.25 -12.77 10.37
CA HIS A 13 11.57 -13.78 9.37
C HIS A 13 10.62 -13.68 8.15
N CYS A 14 11.15 -13.42 6.95
CA CYS A 14 10.39 -13.27 5.70
C CYS A 14 10.66 -14.40 4.68
N GLY A 15 9.86 -14.48 3.63
CA GLY A 15 10.07 -15.42 2.52
C GLY A 15 9.11 -15.17 1.35
N PRO A 16 9.08 -16.04 0.33
CA PRO A 16 8.19 -15.90 -0.83
C PRO A 16 6.71 -16.07 -0.45
N ALA A 17 5.84 -15.28 -1.11
CA ALA A 17 4.39 -15.22 -0.85
C ALA A 17 4.03 -14.91 0.63
N GLY A 18 2.76 -14.98 1.05
CA GLY A 18 2.38 -14.68 2.44
C GLY A 18 2.04 -13.21 2.69
N ASN A 19 2.31 -12.69 3.89
CA ASN A 19 1.83 -11.38 4.34
C ASN A 19 2.93 -10.59 5.06
N HIS A 20 3.56 -9.66 4.34
CA HIS A 20 4.67 -8.82 4.83
C HIS A 20 4.28 -7.36 5.06
N ASN A 21 2.98 -7.05 5.13
CA ASN A 21 2.50 -5.67 5.19
C ASN A 21 3.09 -4.92 6.40
N GLY A 22 3.86 -3.86 6.11
CA GLY A 22 4.59 -3.05 7.09
C GLY A 22 6.08 -3.35 7.25
N ILE A 23 6.63 -4.40 6.63
CA ILE A 23 8.03 -4.80 6.87
C ILE A 23 9.06 -3.75 6.41
N GLY A 24 8.80 -3.08 5.29
CA GLY A 24 9.63 -1.96 4.82
C GLY A 24 9.56 -0.73 5.74
N ASP A 25 8.43 -0.53 6.43
CA ASP A 25 8.27 0.51 7.45
C ASP A 25 9.06 0.18 8.73
N TYR A 26 9.06 -1.09 9.15
CA TYR A 26 9.89 -1.58 10.26
C TYR A 26 11.38 -1.29 10.00
N MET A 27 11.91 -1.71 8.85
CA MET A 27 13.32 -1.46 8.50
C MET A 27 13.64 0.04 8.43
N ARG A 28 12.86 0.79 7.64
CA ARG A 28 13.07 2.24 7.40
C ARG A 28 13.00 3.07 8.67
N LYS A 29 12.01 2.81 9.56
CA LYS A 29 11.84 3.60 10.79
C LYS A 29 12.96 3.34 11.79
N LEU A 30 13.41 2.08 11.93
CA LEU A 30 14.49 1.73 12.87
C LEU A 30 15.85 2.22 12.38
N ASP A 31 16.17 2.06 11.10
CA ASP A 31 17.38 2.68 10.52
C ASP A 31 17.37 4.20 10.69
N ALA A 32 16.28 4.89 10.33
CA ALA A 32 16.18 6.35 10.49
C ALA A 32 16.33 6.82 11.96
N ALA A 33 16.09 5.96 12.94
CA ALA A 33 16.30 6.22 14.36
C ALA A 33 17.70 5.83 14.88
N GLY A 34 18.57 5.27 14.03
CA GLY A 34 19.87 4.72 14.43
C GLY A 34 19.75 3.44 15.27
N ILE A 35 18.67 2.68 15.09
CA ILE A 35 18.34 1.48 15.86
C ILE A 35 18.59 0.23 15.00
N PRO A 36 19.42 -0.73 15.44
CA PRO A 36 19.64 -1.97 14.71
C PRO A 36 18.35 -2.80 14.67
N PHE A 37 18.17 -3.56 13.59
CA PHE A 37 17.03 -4.47 13.40
C PHE A 37 17.52 -5.85 12.96
N VAL A 38 16.64 -6.86 13.04
CA VAL A 38 16.93 -8.23 12.60
C VAL A 38 16.01 -8.60 11.43
N MET A 39 16.62 -9.09 10.35
CA MET A 39 15.94 -9.55 9.15
C MET A 39 16.48 -10.93 8.73
N LYS A 40 15.70 -11.99 8.96
CA LYS A 40 15.93 -13.28 8.30
C LYS A 40 15.08 -13.35 7.03
N SER A 41 15.58 -13.94 5.95
CA SER A 41 14.71 -14.39 4.88
C SER A 41 15.12 -15.73 4.25
N VAL A 42 14.13 -16.57 3.96
CA VAL A 42 14.26 -17.82 3.22
C VAL A 42 13.79 -17.61 1.78
N ASP A 43 14.57 -18.06 0.80
CA ASP A 43 14.29 -18.07 -0.67
C ASP A 43 13.98 -16.72 -1.35
N HIS A 44 13.70 -15.66 -0.61
CA HIS A 44 13.35 -14.33 -1.13
C HIS A 44 14.32 -13.26 -0.62
N TYR A 45 15.49 -13.18 -1.27
CA TYR A 45 16.56 -12.26 -0.87
C TYR A 45 16.18 -10.77 -0.96
N GLY A 46 15.10 -10.41 -1.67
CA GLY A 46 14.67 -9.01 -1.88
C GLY A 46 14.53 -8.18 -0.59
N TYR A 47 14.06 -8.77 0.52
CA TYR A 47 13.95 -8.05 1.81
C TYR A 47 15.31 -7.76 2.45
N ILE A 48 16.29 -8.66 2.25
CA ILE A 48 17.67 -8.44 2.67
C ILE A 48 18.32 -7.41 1.74
N TYR A 49 18.08 -7.47 0.43
CA TYR A 49 18.58 -6.48 -0.52
C TYR A 49 18.05 -5.06 -0.27
N GLU A 50 16.75 -4.90 0.02
CA GLU A 50 16.17 -3.63 0.51
C GLU A 50 16.83 -3.22 1.83
N GLY A 51 16.91 -4.16 2.77
CA GLY A 51 17.52 -3.96 4.07
C GLY A 51 18.96 -3.45 4.00
N LEU A 52 19.78 -3.95 3.07
CA LEU A 52 21.19 -3.61 2.88
C LEU A 52 21.42 -2.19 2.32
N GLN A 53 20.36 -1.49 1.89
CA GLN A 53 20.43 -0.06 1.51
C GLN A 53 20.45 0.86 2.75
N TYR A 54 20.09 0.34 3.92
CA TYR A 54 20.13 1.03 5.21
C TYR A 54 21.52 0.92 5.85
N SER A 55 21.93 1.94 6.60
CA SER A 55 23.33 2.08 7.08
C SER A 55 23.53 2.95 8.31
N ASN A 56 22.47 3.50 8.91
CA ASN A 56 22.54 4.33 10.11
C ASN A 56 22.73 3.48 11.39
N ALA A 57 22.49 2.17 11.32
CA ALA A 57 22.83 1.21 12.37
C ALA A 57 23.44 -0.08 11.80
N ASN A 58 24.02 -0.90 12.68
CA ASN A 58 24.55 -2.22 12.32
C ASN A 58 23.44 -3.29 12.43
N HIS A 59 22.68 -3.45 11.36
CA HIS A 59 21.56 -4.40 11.29
C HIS A 59 22.05 -5.85 11.08
N LEU A 60 21.26 -6.83 11.54
CA LEU A 60 21.54 -8.25 11.35
C LEU A 60 20.72 -8.81 10.19
N TYR A 61 21.41 -9.34 9.18
CA TYR A 61 20.79 -10.03 8.04
C TYR A 61 21.17 -11.50 8.04
N VAL A 62 20.17 -12.36 7.85
CA VAL A 62 20.32 -13.82 7.75
C VAL A 62 19.59 -14.31 6.50
N TYR A 63 20.28 -14.98 5.59
CA TYR A 63 19.67 -15.59 4.41
C TYR A 63 19.78 -17.10 4.46
N ARG A 64 18.72 -17.78 4.02
CA ARG A 64 18.70 -19.23 3.83
C ARG A 64 18.05 -19.58 2.50
N MET A 65 18.46 -20.70 1.92
CA MET A 65 17.77 -21.36 0.81
C MET A 65 17.02 -22.60 1.34
N SER A 66 15.87 -22.92 0.77
CA SER A 66 15.11 -24.14 1.02
C SER A 66 14.83 -24.87 -0.29
N ALA A 67 14.32 -26.10 -0.20
CA ALA A 67 13.77 -26.81 -1.36
C ALA A 67 12.43 -26.22 -1.87
N PHE A 68 11.84 -25.25 -1.17
CA PHE A 68 10.46 -24.81 -1.41
C PHE A 68 10.30 -23.94 -2.67
N GLY A 69 9.94 -24.57 -3.79
CA GLY A 69 9.59 -23.88 -5.04
C GLY A 69 10.73 -23.68 -6.03
N GLN A 70 11.93 -24.23 -5.75
CA GLN A 70 13.03 -24.29 -6.71
C GLN A 70 12.91 -25.54 -7.59
N PRO A 71 13.17 -25.46 -8.91
CA PRO A 71 13.13 -26.63 -9.79
C PRO A 71 14.38 -27.51 -9.65
N GLY A 72 14.30 -28.59 -8.85
CA GLY A 72 15.30 -29.65 -8.78
C GLY A 72 15.12 -30.57 -7.57
N ASP A 73 15.79 -31.74 -7.59
CA ASP A 73 15.66 -32.79 -6.55
C ASP A 73 16.60 -32.60 -5.34
N TYR A 74 17.27 -31.45 -5.19
CA TYR A 74 18.22 -31.22 -4.10
C TYR A 74 17.58 -30.53 -2.91
N ASN A 75 17.66 -31.15 -1.73
CA ASN A 75 17.20 -30.54 -0.48
C ASN A 75 18.29 -29.63 0.10
N PHE A 76 17.99 -28.35 0.29
CA PHE A 76 18.89 -27.38 0.93
C PHE A 76 18.76 -27.35 2.45
N ASP A 77 17.67 -27.85 3.02
CA ASP A 77 17.44 -27.78 4.46
C ASP A 77 18.34 -28.78 5.24
N VAL A 78 18.73 -29.90 4.63
CA VAL A 78 19.54 -30.94 5.29
C VAL A 78 20.72 -31.40 4.42
N PRO A 79 21.85 -31.79 5.02
CA PRO A 79 22.95 -32.42 4.31
C PRO A 79 22.63 -33.89 3.94
N GLU A 80 23.48 -34.49 3.11
CA GLU A 80 23.35 -35.89 2.69
C GLU A 80 24.03 -36.80 3.71
N TYR A 81 23.28 -37.25 4.72
CA TYR A 81 23.81 -37.98 5.89
C TYR A 81 24.46 -39.34 5.60
N GLU A 82 24.19 -39.94 4.44
CA GLU A 82 24.61 -41.30 4.10
C GLU A 82 25.95 -41.36 3.32
N ILE A 83 26.68 -40.24 3.28
CA ILE A 83 28.05 -40.14 2.77
C ILE A 83 29.00 -39.55 3.83
N ASP A 84 30.29 -39.46 3.51
CA ASP A 84 31.30 -38.85 4.37
C ASP A 84 30.97 -37.37 4.65
N PRO A 85 31.15 -36.86 5.90
CA PRO A 85 30.77 -35.49 6.25
C PRO A 85 31.53 -34.42 5.44
N ASP A 86 32.77 -34.67 5.04
CA ASP A 86 33.58 -33.73 4.27
C ASP A 86 33.11 -33.72 2.80
N GLU A 87 32.75 -34.90 2.24
CA GLU A 87 32.13 -35.01 0.91
C GLU A 87 30.75 -34.33 0.89
N ALA A 88 29.93 -34.55 1.93
CA ALA A 88 28.64 -33.89 2.09
C ALA A 88 28.78 -32.36 2.16
N ALA A 89 29.75 -31.84 2.92
CA ALA A 89 30.03 -30.40 3.03
C ALA A 89 30.38 -29.80 1.66
N ALA A 90 31.32 -30.42 0.93
CA ALA A 90 31.72 -29.98 -0.40
C ALA A 90 30.56 -30.04 -1.42
N LYS A 91 29.74 -31.09 -1.38
CA LYS A 91 28.55 -31.26 -2.23
C LYS A 91 27.50 -30.19 -1.94
N HIS A 92 27.19 -29.98 -0.66
CA HIS A 92 26.19 -29.02 -0.21
C HIS A 92 26.61 -27.59 -0.56
N TRP A 93 27.85 -27.19 -0.24
CA TRP A 93 28.39 -25.88 -0.61
C TRP A 93 28.32 -25.61 -2.12
N LYS A 94 28.73 -26.59 -2.94
CA LYS A 94 28.66 -26.50 -4.41
C LYS A 94 27.23 -26.31 -4.92
N HIS A 95 26.24 -26.95 -4.30
CA HIS A 95 24.84 -26.75 -4.63
C HIS A 95 24.35 -25.36 -4.21
N MET A 96 24.73 -24.88 -3.02
CA MET A 96 24.39 -23.54 -2.55
C MET A 96 24.95 -22.45 -3.47
N MET A 97 26.27 -22.46 -3.75
CA MET A 97 26.94 -21.42 -4.55
C MET A 97 26.40 -21.31 -5.99
N LYS A 98 25.78 -22.38 -6.51
CA LYS A 98 25.12 -22.36 -7.83
C LYS A 98 23.79 -21.59 -7.85
N HIS A 99 23.07 -21.53 -6.73
CA HIS A 99 21.70 -20.98 -6.67
C HIS A 99 21.59 -19.72 -5.80
N LEU A 100 22.66 -19.34 -5.10
CA LEU A 100 22.75 -18.08 -4.37
C LEU A 100 22.50 -16.88 -5.30
N PRO A 101 21.71 -15.88 -4.86
CA PRO A 101 21.46 -14.67 -5.64
C PRO A 101 22.77 -13.93 -5.99
N PRO A 102 22.93 -13.41 -7.23
CA PRO A 102 24.13 -12.69 -7.64
C PRO A 102 24.34 -11.39 -6.83
N GLU A 103 23.29 -10.83 -6.24
CA GLU A 103 23.31 -9.67 -5.34
C GLU A 103 23.66 -10.00 -3.87
N PHE A 104 24.09 -11.22 -3.55
CA PHE A 104 24.41 -11.64 -2.18
C PHE A 104 25.67 -10.97 -1.61
N ASP A 105 25.53 -10.21 -0.51
CA ASP A 105 26.67 -9.59 0.19
C ASP A 105 27.24 -10.51 1.28
N ARG A 106 28.20 -11.35 0.88
CA ARG A 106 28.95 -12.27 1.75
C ARG A 106 29.69 -11.65 2.94
N ARG A 107 29.85 -10.31 2.99
CA ARG A 107 30.47 -9.61 4.13
C ARG A 107 29.45 -9.11 5.16
N LYS A 108 28.22 -8.84 4.74
CA LYS A 108 27.16 -8.29 5.60
C LYS A 108 26.11 -9.32 6.02
N VAL A 109 25.83 -10.31 5.17
CA VAL A 109 24.77 -11.30 5.38
C VAL A 109 25.34 -12.60 5.93
N TRP A 110 24.73 -13.12 7.00
CA TRP A 110 24.99 -14.48 7.46
C TRP A 110 24.21 -15.47 6.60
N LEU A 111 24.91 -16.44 6.03
CA LEU A 111 24.30 -17.55 5.30
C LEU A 111 23.99 -18.68 6.29
N GLU A 112 22.74 -19.09 6.39
CA GLU A 112 22.32 -20.27 7.14
C GLU A 112 22.20 -21.45 6.17
N PRO A 113 23.13 -22.42 6.19
CA PRO A 113 23.19 -23.44 5.14
C PRO A 113 22.23 -24.60 5.37
N ILE A 114 21.95 -24.94 6.63
CA ILE A 114 21.17 -26.12 7.05
C ILE A 114 20.15 -25.72 8.12
N ASN A 115 19.07 -26.49 8.27
CA ASN A 115 17.88 -26.16 9.05
C ASN A 115 17.12 -27.42 9.49
N GLU A 116 16.81 -27.54 10.79
CA GLU A 116 16.03 -28.64 11.40
C GLU A 116 16.58 -30.05 11.07
N ILE A 117 17.87 -30.21 11.33
CA ILE A 117 18.69 -31.40 11.06
C ILE A 117 18.55 -32.50 12.13
N ASP A 118 19.12 -33.70 11.88
CA ASP A 118 18.99 -34.87 12.78
C ASP A 118 19.97 -34.85 13.95
N LYS A 119 19.46 -34.68 15.18
CA LYS A 119 20.25 -34.62 16.41
C LYS A 119 21.04 -35.88 16.72
N ASN A 120 20.55 -37.04 16.27
CA ASN A 120 21.20 -38.32 16.46
C ASN A 120 22.46 -38.46 15.59
N ARG A 121 22.71 -37.50 14.68
CA ARG A 121 23.92 -37.37 13.87
C ARG A 121 24.86 -36.24 14.35
N SER A 122 24.68 -35.74 15.57
CA SER A 122 25.40 -34.56 16.11
C SER A 122 26.92 -34.55 15.89
N ASP A 123 27.63 -35.67 16.14
CA ASP A 123 29.08 -35.75 15.90
C ASP A 123 29.43 -35.59 14.41
N TRP A 124 28.79 -36.39 13.54
CA TRP A 124 28.91 -36.29 12.07
C TRP A 124 28.59 -34.88 11.55
N LEU A 125 27.55 -34.26 12.11
CA LEU A 125 27.13 -32.89 11.79
C LEU A 125 28.17 -31.86 12.21
N GLY A 126 28.85 -32.07 13.34
CA GLY A 126 29.95 -31.20 13.76
C GLY A 126 31.15 -31.29 12.83
N HIS A 127 31.49 -32.49 12.33
CA HIS A 127 32.51 -32.67 11.28
C HIS A 127 32.10 -31.97 9.97
N PHE A 128 30.88 -32.21 9.49
CA PHE A 128 30.30 -31.55 8.31
C PHE A 128 30.34 -30.02 8.44
N ALA A 129 29.93 -29.48 9.58
CA ALA A 129 29.85 -28.04 9.82
C ALA A 129 31.23 -27.39 9.87
N ALA A 130 32.24 -28.10 10.40
CA ALA A 130 33.61 -27.64 10.36
C ALA A 130 34.19 -27.63 8.94
N GLU A 131 34.00 -28.69 8.14
CA GLU A 131 34.49 -28.68 6.75
C GLU A 131 33.76 -27.64 5.88
N LEU A 132 32.44 -27.50 6.03
CA LEU A 132 31.68 -26.44 5.35
C LEU A 132 32.16 -25.05 5.80
N GLY A 133 32.53 -24.90 7.07
CA GLY A 133 33.16 -23.70 7.62
C GLY A 133 34.53 -23.40 6.99
N ASP A 134 35.42 -24.38 6.88
CA ASP A 134 36.73 -24.24 6.24
C ASP A 134 36.59 -23.82 4.75
N ILE A 135 35.62 -24.39 4.03
CA ILE A 135 35.27 -24.01 2.65
C ILE A 135 34.71 -22.57 2.61
N ALA A 136 33.76 -22.23 3.49
CA ALA A 136 33.13 -20.91 3.53
C ALA A 136 34.12 -19.79 3.93
N LEU A 137 35.06 -20.06 4.84
CA LEU A 137 36.15 -19.14 5.20
C LEU A 137 37.01 -18.82 3.97
N LYS A 138 37.42 -19.84 3.23
CA LYS A 138 38.23 -19.73 2.02
C LYS A 138 37.53 -18.91 0.91
N ASP A 139 36.23 -19.09 0.76
CA ASP A 139 35.41 -18.33 -0.19
C ASP A 139 34.97 -16.95 0.35
N GLY A 140 35.31 -16.61 1.60
CA GLY A 140 35.08 -15.29 2.20
C GLY A 140 33.63 -15.01 2.62
N TYR A 141 32.91 -16.05 3.06
CA TYR A 141 31.52 -15.98 3.53
C TYR A 141 31.43 -15.95 5.05
N LYS A 142 30.24 -15.55 5.53
CA LYS A 142 29.80 -15.69 6.92
C LYS A 142 28.72 -16.76 6.98
N ILE A 143 28.84 -17.75 7.87
CA ILE A 143 27.84 -18.81 8.02
C ILE A 143 27.36 -18.96 9.47
N SER A 144 26.10 -19.36 9.63
CA SER A 144 25.51 -19.68 10.92
C SER A 144 24.87 -21.07 10.88
N GLN A 145 25.39 -22.01 11.65
CA GLN A 145 24.94 -23.41 11.70
C GLN A 145 24.44 -23.72 13.10
N PHE A 146 23.28 -24.30 13.33
CA PHE A 146 22.71 -25.43 12.59
C PHE A 146 21.20 -25.29 12.36
N ALA A 147 20.59 -24.21 12.89
CA ALA A 147 19.14 -23.97 12.91
C ALA A 147 18.36 -25.18 13.47
N TRP A 148 18.85 -25.70 14.60
CA TRP A 148 18.21 -26.76 15.35
C TRP A 148 16.82 -26.33 15.86
N SER A 149 15.82 -27.20 15.75
CA SER A 149 14.47 -26.99 16.29
C SER A 149 14.47 -26.68 17.81
N SER A 150 13.40 -26.05 18.29
CA SER A 150 13.28 -25.69 19.71
C SER A 150 13.25 -26.94 20.60
N GLY A 151 14.14 -26.97 21.60
CA GLY A 151 14.40 -28.14 22.46
C GLY A 151 15.55 -29.04 22.00
N GLU A 152 16.16 -28.79 20.82
CA GLU A 152 17.22 -29.65 20.27
C GLU A 152 18.49 -28.86 19.90
N PRO A 153 19.70 -29.43 20.01
CA PRO A 153 19.98 -30.75 20.53
C PRO A 153 20.19 -30.67 22.05
N GLU A 154 20.05 -31.82 22.70
CA GLU A 154 20.37 -32.01 24.11
C GLU A 154 21.83 -31.61 24.43
N PRO A 155 22.15 -31.19 25.68
CA PRO A 155 23.46 -30.67 26.04
C PRO A 155 24.65 -31.56 25.65
N ASP A 156 24.53 -32.88 25.83
CA ASP A 156 25.57 -33.86 25.55
C ASP A 156 25.94 -33.96 24.05
N HIS A 157 25.01 -33.67 23.14
CA HIS A 157 25.30 -33.63 21.71
C HIS A 157 26.34 -32.56 21.34
N TRP A 158 26.39 -31.43 22.06
CA TRP A 158 27.41 -30.39 21.85
C TRP A 158 28.82 -30.79 22.33
N GLU A 159 28.93 -31.85 23.14
CA GLU A 159 30.21 -32.33 23.70
C GLU A 159 30.88 -33.41 22.83
N THR A 160 30.32 -33.70 21.65
CA THR A 160 30.89 -34.60 20.64
C THR A 160 32.15 -34.00 20.00
N GLU A 161 33.03 -34.84 19.43
CA GLU A 161 34.33 -34.40 18.89
C GLU A 161 34.12 -33.41 17.73
N GLY A 162 33.22 -33.75 16.80
CA GLY A 162 32.85 -32.86 15.69
C GLY A 162 32.26 -31.54 16.17
N MET A 163 31.38 -31.54 17.18
CA MET A 163 30.77 -30.30 17.68
C MET A 163 31.81 -29.41 18.39
N LEU A 164 32.72 -29.99 19.17
CA LEU A 164 33.82 -29.25 19.76
C LEU A 164 34.79 -28.69 18.70
N ARG A 165 35.02 -29.40 17.57
CA ARG A 165 35.76 -28.87 16.39
C ARG A 165 35.07 -27.62 15.84
N TYR A 166 33.76 -27.65 15.60
CA TYR A 166 33.04 -26.49 15.07
C TYR A 166 32.93 -25.32 16.09
N LEU A 167 32.74 -25.61 17.37
CA LEU A 167 32.75 -24.57 18.42
C LEU A 167 34.13 -23.90 18.55
N LYS A 168 35.22 -24.65 18.38
CA LYS A 168 36.58 -24.11 18.32
C LYS A 168 36.76 -23.19 17.09
N MET A 169 36.21 -23.57 15.94
CA MET A 169 36.20 -22.72 14.74
C MET A 169 35.40 -21.42 14.97
N CYS A 170 34.23 -21.48 15.61
CA CYS A 170 33.45 -20.30 16.00
C CYS A 170 34.22 -19.36 16.95
N GLN A 171 35.03 -19.90 17.87
CA GLN A 171 35.92 -19.11 18.72
C GLN A 171 36.99 -18.37 17.89
N ASP A 172 37.59 -19.04 16.90
CA ASP A 172 38.75 -18.54 16.17
C ASP A 172 38.34 -17.60 15.02
N HIS A 173 37.12 -17.73 14.51
CA HIS A 173 36.55 -16.90 13.42
C HIS A 173 35.20 -16.24 13.78
N PRO A 174 35.08 -15.50 14.90
CA PRO A 174 33.79 -15.08 15.47
C PRO A 174 33.00 -14.06 14.61
N ASP A 175 33.65 -13.42 13.63
CA ASP A 175 33.01 -12.50 12.69
C ASP A 175 32.46 -13.21 11.42
N GLN A 176 32.78 -14.49 11.22
CA GLN A 176 32.39 -15.31 10.07
C GLN A 176 31.70 -16.63 10.43
N MET A 177 31.88 -17.13 11.65
CA MET A 177 31.36 -18.43 12.09
C MET A 177 30.48 -18.23 13.33
N SER A 178 29.22 -18.64 13.25
CA SER A 178 28.28 -18.55 14.36
C SER A 178 27.38 -19.78 14.49
N ILE A 179 26.64 -19.81 15.60
CA ILE A 179 25.62 -20.82 15.88
C ILE A 179 24.23 -20.30 15.52
N ALA A 180 23.47 -21.05 14.73
CA ALA A 180 22.03 -20.82 14.52
C ALA A 180 21.21 -21.80 15.38
N LEU A 181 20.21 -21.29 16.09
CA LEU A 181 19.25 -22.06 16.89
C LEU A 181 17.82 -21.59 16.60
N HIS A 182 16.83 -22.45 16.78
CA HIS A 182 15.45 -22.04 16.97
C HIS A 182 15.08 -22.06 18.46
N GLU A 183 14.32 -21.06 18.92
CA GLU A 183 13.80 -20.94 20.29
C GLU A 183 12.32 -20.54 20.29
N TYR A 184 11.42 -21.48 20.56
CA TYR A 184 9.98 -21.22 20.65
C TYR A 184 9.30 -22.11 21.71
N SER A 185 8.41 -21.51 22.50
CA SER A 185 7.90 -22.08 23.75
C SER A 185 6.84 -23.19 23.58
N TYR A 186 6.32 -23.40 22.37
CA TYR A 186 5.10 -24.17 22.07
C TYR A 186 3.83 -23.70 22.82
N ASP A 187 3.87 -22.54 23.48
CA ASP A 187 2.71 -21.95 24.18
C ASP A 187 2.63 -20.44 23.98
N LYS A 188 1.52 -19.96 23.41
CA LYS A 188 1.29 -18.53 23.20
C LYS A 188 1.13 -17.74 24.50
N ASN A 189 0.72 -18.38 25.60
CA ASN A 189 0.43 -17.70 26.86
C ASN A 189 1.63 -17.73 27.83
N ASP A 190 2.65 -18.55 27.56
CA ASP A 190 3.84 -18.70 28.38
C ASP A 190 5.09 -18.81 27.49
N ILE A 191 5.91 -17.76 27.45
CA ILE A 191 7.17 -17.74 26.71
C ILE A 191 8.30 -18.50 27.45
N TRP A 192 8.16 -18.75 28.76
CA TRP A 192 9.15 -19.41 29.60
C TRP A 192 8.81 -20.87 29.91
N ARG A 193 7.82 -21.43 29.21
CA ARG A 193 7.49 -22.86 29.25
C ARG A 193 8.75 -23.68 28.97
N LEU A 194 9.08 -24.58 29.89
CA LEU A 194 10.30 -25.42 29.84
C LEU A 194 11.56 -24.57 29.57
N ARG A 195 11.79 -23.57 30.41
CA ARG A 195 13.02 -22.78 30.46
C ARG A 195 14.07 -23.51 31.32
N PRO A 196 15.34 -23.62 30.87
CA PRO A 196 15.91 -23.01 29.67
C PRO A 196 15.75 -23.83 28.37
N GLU A 197 15.20 -25.04 28.40
CA GLU A 197 15.25 -26.01 27.31
C GLU A 197 14.68 -25.51 25.97
N LEU A 198 13.59 -24.72 25.99
CA LEU A 198 12.96 -24.17 24.79
C LEU A 198 13.41 -22.73 24.46
N VAL A 199 13.41 -21.85 25.46
CA VAL A 199 13.81 -20.43 25.32
C VAL A 199 14.86 -20.11 26.38
N GLY A 200 16.04 -19.64 25.95
CA GLY A 200 17.24 -19.47 26.76
C GLY A 200 18.22 -20.64 26.71
N ARG A 201 18.06 -21.60 25.81
CA ARG A 201 18.86 -22.84 25.73
C ARG A 201 20.31 -22.61 25.30
N PHE A 202 20.57 -21.47 24.65
CA PHE A 202 21.93 -20.98 24.40
C PHE A 202 22.79 -20.90 25.68
N THR A 203 22.17 -20.77 26.87
CA THR A 203 22.90 -20.78 28.16
C THR A 203 23.54 -22.14 28.47
N GLN A 204 22.92 -23.25 28.05
CA GLN A 204 23.51 -24.59 28.18
C GLN A 204 24.71 -24.75 27.24
N LEU A 205 24.60 -24.27 25.99
CA LEU A 205 25.71 -24.20 25.05
C LEU A 205 26.88 -23.37 25.60
N PHE A 206 26.60 -22.23 26.25
CA PHE A 206 27.64 -21.40 26.87
C PHE A 206 28.26 -22.06 28.10
N ASP A 207 27.50 -22.78 28.92
CA ASP A 207 28.03 -23.57 30.02
C ASP A 207 28.93 -24.72 29.55
N ILE A 208 28.66 -25.28 28.36
CA ILE A 208 29.52 -26.28 27.71
C ILE A 208 30.80 -25.63 27.16
N CYS A 209 30.70 -24.47 26.51
CA CYS A 209 31.88 -23.72 26.07
C CYS A 209 32.78 -23.37 27.26
N ASP A 210 32.20 -22.87 28.35
CA ASP A 210 32.89 -22.60 29.61
C ASP A 210 33.51 -23.90 30.17
N LYS A 211 32.77 -25.02 30.24
CA LYS A 211 33.28 -26.34 30.69
C LYS A 211 34.53 -26.79 29.93
N HIS A 212 34.57 -26.60 28.61
CA HIS A 212 35.69 -26.97 27.73
C HIS A 212 36.75 -25.87 27.56
N GLY A 213 36.60 -24.72 28.23
CA GLY A 213 37.54 -23.60 28.13
C GLY A 213 37.53 -22.87 26.78
N LEU A 214 36.47 -23.04 26.00
CA LEU A 214 36.23 -22.36 24.73
C LEU A 214 35.59 -20.99 24.97
N LYS A 215 35.91 -20.00 24.13
CA LYS A 215 35.14 -18.75 24.09
C LYS A 215 33.74 -19.06 23.57
N ARG A 216 32.73 -18.51 24.26
CA ARG A 216 31.32 -18.60 23.86
C ARG A 216 31.13 -18.07 22.42
N PRO A 217 30.52 -18.85 21.51
CA PRO A 217 30.36 -18.46 20.11
C PRO A 217 29.30 -17.36 19.95
N LYS A 218 29.30 -16.65 18.81
CA LYS A 218 28.14 -15.84 18.42
C LYS A 218 26.94 -16.74 18.14
N VAL A 219 25.74 -16.31 18.53
CA VAL A 219 24.51 -17.08 18.33
C VAL A 219 23.40 -16.21 17.73
N ILE A 220 22.65 -16.79 16.80
CA ILE A 220 21.49 -16.20 16.11
C ILE A 220 20.29 -17.12 16.39
N MET A 221 19.20 -16.56 16.95
CA MET A 221 17.93 -17.29 17.06
C MET A 221 17.18 -17.12 15.75
N SER A 222 17.54 -17.92 14.75
CA SER A 222 17.07 -17.70 13.39
C SER A 222 15.59 -17.98 13.22
N GLU A 223 14.96 -18.73 14.14
CA GLU A 223 13.50 -18.71 14.32
C GLU A 223 13.14 -18.61 15.79
N TRP A 224 12.21 -17.71 16.09
CA TRP A 224 11.79 -17.39 17.45
C TRP A 224 10.28 -17.19 17.56
N GLY A 225 9.71 -17.58 18.70
CA GLY A 225 8.33 -17.23 19.02
C GLY A 225 7.65 -18.17 20.02
N TRP A 226 6.41 -18.54 19.70
CA TRP A 226 5.51 -19.24 20.60
C TRP A 226 5.06 -20.59 20.05
N THR A 227 3.93 -20.64 19.33
CA THR A 227 3.41 -21.86 18.69
C THR A 227 3.56 -21.77 17.18
N HIS A 228 3.70 -22.91 16.48
CA HIS A 228 3.81 -22.98 15.03
C HIS A 228 2.63 -22.40 14.21
N ARG A 229 1.48 -22.12 14.85
CA ARG A 229 0.26 -21.65 14.16
C ARG A 229 -0.36 -20.38 14.72
N ARG A 230 0.04 -19.95 15.92
CA ARG A 230 -0.54 -18.79 16.61
C ARG A 230 0.51 -18.02 17.40
N VAL A 231 0.49 -16.70 17.22
CA VAL A 231 1.09 -15.72 18.13
C VAL A 231 0.06 -15.33 19.22
N PRO A 232 0.49 -14.76 20.36
CA PRO A 232 -0.42 -14.15 21.32
C PRO A 232 -0.95 -12.78 20.85
N SER A 233 -1.76 -12.12 21.70
CA SER A 233 -2.18 -10.73 21.45
C SER A 233 -0.97 -9.80 21.36
N SER A 234 -1.06 -8.72 20.57
CA SER A 234 0.08 -7.80 20.39
C SER A 234 0.64 -7.25 21.71
N ARG A 235 -0.21 -7.01 22.72
CA ARG A 235 0.23 -6.59 24.06
C ARG A 235 1.09 -7.67 24.72
N THR A 236 0.54 -8.88 24.84
CA THR A 236 1.23 -10.05 25.41
C THR A 236 2.51 -10.39 24.65
N ALA A 237 2.50 -10.25 23.33
CA ALA A 237 3.68 -10.45 22.49
C ALA A 237 4.79 -9.46 22.82
N ILE A 238 4.48 -8.16 22.99
CA ILE A 238 5.47 -7.14 23.37
C ILE A 238 5.99 -7.34 24.80
N ASP A 239 5.14 -7.76 25.75
CA ASP A 239 5.59 -8.08 27.10
C ASP A 239 6.55 -9.30 27.09
N HIS A 240 6.22 -10.38 26.39
CA HIS A 240 7.12 -11.53 26.20
C HIS A 240 8.43 -11.16 25.46
N ILE A 241 8.36 -10.34 24.41
CA ILE A 241 9.52 -9.85 23.67
C ILE A 241 10.44 -9.04 24.57
N ARG A 242 9.89 -8.19 25.46
CA ARG A 242 10.67 -7.43 26.45
C ARG A 242 11.43 -8.35 27.39
N GLU A 243 10.75 -9.31 28.01
CA GLU A 243 11.36 -10.24 28.98
C GLU A 243 12.48 -11.09 28.36
N VAL A 244 12.25 -11.62 27.15
CA VAL A 244 13.27 -12.41 26.44
C VAL A 244 14.41 -11.53 25.92
N ASN A 245 14.12 -10.31 25.48
CA ASN A 245 15.17 -9.36 25.12
C ASN A 245 16.05 -8.97 26.32
N GLU A 246 15.48 -8.84 27.52
CA GLU A 246 16.26 -8.61 28.76
C GLU A 246 17.17 -9.79 29.11
N LEU A 247 16.76 -11.03 28.79
CA LEU A 247 17.66 -12.18 28.83
C LEU A 247 18.78 -12.02 27.79
N TYR A 248 18.45 -11.86 26.51
CA TYR A 248 19.44 -11.79 25.41
C TYR A 248 20.36 -10.58 25.50
N ALA A 249 19.94 -9.48 26.12
CA ALA A 249 20.74 -8.26 26.26
C ALA A 249 22.00 -8.51 27.09
N ARG A 250 21.90 -9.35 28.13
CA ARG A 250 23.03 -9.72 29.02
C ARG A 250 24.15 -10.48 28.31
N TYR A 251 23.92 -10.99 27.09
CA TYR A 251 24.88 -11.79 26.34
C TYR A 251 25.24 -11.07 25.02
N PRO A 252 26.40 -10.41 24.93
CA PRO A 252 26.92 -9.81 23.69
C PRO A 252 27.16 -10.82 22.55
N GLU A 253 27.13 -12.12 22.86
CA GLU A 253 27.20 -13.24 21.95
C GLU A 253 25.90 -13.41 21.13
N ILE A 254 24.75 -13.07 21.70
CA ILE A 254 23.46 -13.18 21.01
C ILE A 254 23.31 -12.00 20.06
N LEU A 255 23.39 -12.25 18.76
CA LEU A 255 23.33 -11.20 17.73
C LEU A 255 21.89 -10.74 17.47
N GLY A 256 20.92 -11.65 17.53
CA GLY A 256 19.52 -11.33 17.27
C GLY A 256 18.61 -12.56 17.23
N ALA A 257 17.31 -12.31 17.13
CA ALA A 257 16.26 -13.31 16.98
C ALA A 257 15.23 -12.87 15.92
N ALA A 258 14.63 -13.81 15.20
CA ALA A 258 13.63 -13.51 14.16
C ALA A 258 12.28 -14.17 14.46
N ILE A 259 11.24 -13.35 14.70
CA ILE A 259 9.85 -13.81 14.88
C ILE A 259 9.41 -14.58 13.63
N TRP A 260 8.75 -15.71 13.88
CA TRP A 260 8.07 -16.61 12.93
C TRP A 260 7.81 -16.11 11.50
N TYR A 261 8.00 -17.03 10.56
CA TYR A 261 7.88 -16.87 9.12
C TYR A 261 6.63 -16.10 8.64
N LEU A 262 6.86 -14.99 7.94
CA LEU A 262 5.86 -14.15 7.27
C LEU A 262 5.51 -14.63 5.84
N GLY A 263 6.26 -15.62 5.32
CA GLY A 263 6.08 -16.12 3.96
C GLY A 263 4.85 -17.03 3.78
N GLY A 264 4.57 -17.43 2.54
CA GLY A 264 3.39 -18.22 2.19
C GLY A 264 3.49 -19.69 2.61
N GLY A 265 2.34 -20.34 2.75
CA GLY A 265 2.23 -21.79 3.03
C GLY A 265 2.01 -22.18 4.49
N PHE A 266 2.08 -21.22 5.43
CA PHE A 266 1.93 -21.49 6.88
C PHE A 266 0.91 -20.55 7.52
N ASP A 267 0.05 -21.09 8.39
CA ASP A 267 -1.00 -20.35 9.14
C ASP A 267 -0.45 -19.18 9.99
N ILE A 268 0.84 -19.22 10.33
CA ILE A 268 1.48 -18.28 11.26
C ILE A 268 1.72 -16.89 10.66
N ALA A 269 1.80 -16.76 9.33
CA ALA A 269 2.19 -15.52 8.65
C ALA A 269 1.26 -14.33 8.99
N ASP A 270 -0.06 -14.52 8.90
CA ASP A 270 -1.06 -13.51 9.29
C ASP A 270 -1.11 -13.25 10.80
N GLY A 271 -0.51 -14.11 11.62
CA GLY A 271 -0.28 -13.89 13.04
C GLY A 271 0.92 -12.98 13.26
N ALA A 272 2.08 -13.39 12.75
CA ALA A 272 3.34 -12.66 12.85
C ALA A 272 3.25 -11.26 12.24
N GLN A 273 2.55 -11.08 11.11
CA GLN A 273 2.39 -9.78 10.45
C GLN A 273 1.73 -8.73 11.37
N LYS A 274 0.76 -9.13 12.19
CA LYS A 274 0.07 -8.24 13.15
C LYS A 274 0.98 -7.74 14.28
N LEU A 275 2.19 -8.30 14.41
CA LEU A 275 3.21 -7.83 15.33
C LEU A 275 4.16 -6.80 14.70
N ILE A 276 4.20 -6.63 13.37
CA ILE A 276 5.17 -5.72 12.71
C ILE A 276 5.05 -4.28 13.23
N GLY A 277 3.85 -3.71 13.23
CA GLY A 277 3.60 -2.36 13.81
C GLY A 277 4.00 -2.29 15.29
N PRO A 278 3.38 -3.08 16.18
CA PRO A 278 3.70 -3.10 17.60
C PRO A 278 5.19 -3.30 17.94
N VAL A 279 5.90 -4.18 17.21
CA VAL A 279 7.34 -4.42 17.41
C VAL A 279 8.17 -3.25 16.89
N THR A 280 7.74 -2.57 15.81
CA THR A 280 8.38 -1.32 15.36
C THR A 280 8.28 -0.25 16.44
N ASP A 281 7.06 0.02 16.94
CA ASP A 281 6.81 1.07 17.94
C ASP A 281 7.51 0.77 19.28
N PHE A 282 7.53 -0.51 19.69
CA PHE A 282 8.33 -0.97 20.83
C PHE A 282 9.83 -0.74 20.59
N SER A 283 10.37 -1.16 19.44
CA SER A 283 11.80 -1.03 19.15
C SER A 283 12.26 0.42 19.05
N LEU A 284 11.40 1.33 18.56
CA LEU A 284 11.65 2.78 18.52
C LEU A 284 11.72 3.42 19.92
N SER A 285 10.98 2.88 20.89
CA SER A 285 10.83 3.43 22.24
C SER A 285 11.64 2.70 23.32
N TYR A 286 12.18 1.51 23.00
CA TYR A 286 12.83 0.63 23.96
C TYR A 286 14.36 0.55 23.79
N SER A 287 15.06 0.71 24.90
CA SER A 287 16.41 0.21 25.10
C SER A 287 16.63 -0.10 26.58
N THR A 288 17.54 -1.01 26.90
CA THR A 288 17.86 -1.41 28.27
C THR A 288 19.35 -1.27 28.57
N GLU A 289 19.70 -1.01 29.82
CA GLU A 289 21.09 -0.98 30.29
C GLU A 289 21.38 -2.19 31.16
N VAL A 290 22.25 -3.08 30.69
CA VAL A 290 22.57 -4.34 31.34
C VAL A 290 24.05 -4.47 31.65
N GLU A 291 24.37 -5.17 32.73
CA GLU A 291 25.72 -5.69 32.93
C GLU A 291 25.86 -7.01 32.14
N PRO A 292 26.88 -7.15 31.27
CA PRO A 292 27.11 -8.39 30.56
C PRO A 292 27.38 -9.56 31.51
N ASP A 293 26.89 -10.75 31.14
CA ASP A 293 27.27 -11.99 31.81
C ASP A 293 28.76 -12.29 31.59
N VAL A 294 29.39 -12.93 32.58
CA VAL A 294 30.84 -13.16 32.61
C VAL A 294 31.10 -14.67 32.53
N PRO A 295 31.92 -15.16 31.57
CA PRO A 295 32.25 -16.58 31.48
C PRO A 295 32.82 -17.12 32.80
N LYS A 296 32.34 -18.29 33.23
CA LYS A 296 32.63 -18.85 34.57
C LYS A 296 34.12 -19.13 34.77
N ASN A 297 34.87 -19.33 33.68
CA ASN A 297 36.32 -19.56 33.72
C ASN A 297 37.18 -18.27 33.73
N THR A 298 36.58 -17.08 33.71
CA THR A 298 37.36 -15.82 33.63
C THR A 298 37.97 -15.36 34.97
N VAL A 299 37.76 -16.09 36.07
CA VAL A 299 38.31 -15.75 37.39
C VAL A 299 39.72 -16.34 37.56
N GLY A 300 40.70 -15.73 36.91
CA GLY A 300 42.12 -16.05 37.06
C GLY A 300 43.02 -14.89 36.64
N SER A 301 43.85 -14.40 37.57
CA SER A 301 44.73 -13.21 37.42
C SER A 301 43.96 -11.87 37.35
N THR A 302 44.24 -10.81 38.12
CA THR A 302 45.35 -10.53 39.05
C THR A 302 44.91 -9.46 40.07
N ALA A 303 45.56 -9.38 41.24
CA ALA A 303 45.26 -8.38 42.27
C ALA A 303 46.09 -7.08 42.13
N ALA A 304 45.45 -5.92 42.29
CA ALA A 304 46.03 -4.63 42.75
C ALA A 304 44.86 -3.67 43.11
N THR A 305 44.54 -3.39 44.37
CA THR A 305 45.18 -2.44 45.32
C THR A 305 44.89 -0.95 45.05
N ALA A 306 43.97 -0.37 45.84
CA ALA A 306 43.81 1.04 46.27
C ALA A 306 43.70 2.15 45.18
N THR A 307 43.05 3.30 45.38
CA THR A 307 42.78 4.07 46.62
C THR A 307 41.54 4.96 46.46
N ARG A 308 40.80 5.24 47.53
CA ARG A 308 39.77 6.32 47.54
C ARG A 308 40.43 7.68 47.74
N THR A 309 39.93 8.71 47.05
CA THR A 309 40.11 10.10 47.50
C THR A 309 38.83 10.89 47.26
N ALA A 310 38.44 11.72 48.23
CA ALA A 310 37.28 12.59 48.15
C ALA A 310 37.62 13.96 48.74
N THR A 311 37.30 15.02 48.01
CA THR A 311 37.27 16.45 48.43
C THR A 311 36.46 17.18 47.36
N ALA A 312 35.30 17.79 47.62
CA ALA A 312 35.02 18.96 48.48
C ALA A 312 35.29 20.30 47.77
N ALA A 313 34.27 21.16 47.75
CA ALA A 313 34.32 22.54 47.22
C ALA A 313 34.99 23.52 48.21
N PRO A 314 35.36 24.72 47.75
CA PRO A 314 34.92 25.93 48.47
C PRO A 314 34.48 27.10 47.56
N ALA A 315 34.06 28.20 48.19
CA ALA A 315 33.34 29.33 47.59
C ALA A 315 34.21 30.57 47.24
N ALA A 316 33.54 31.63 46.79
CA ALA A 316 34.08 32.91 46.29
C ALA A 316 34.65 33.87 47.38
N PRO A 317 35.21 35.02 46.96
CA PRO A 317 35.15 36.26 47.75
C PRO A 317 34.63 37.51 46.99
N ASN A 318 34.03 38.44 47.75
CA ASN A 318 33.56 39.80 47.36
C ASN A 318 34.55 40.90 47.78
N VAL A 319 34.63 42.03 47.03
CA VAL A 319 35.04 43.42 47.42
C VAL A 319 34.49 44.41 46.34
N SER A 320 34.38 45.74 46.50
CA SER A 320 33.39 46.52 47.28
C SER A 320 33.11 47.91 46.62
N LEU A 321 32.24 48.75 47.20
CA LEU A 321 31.94 50.15 46.78
C LEU A 321 32.72 51.20 47.61
N PRO A 322 32.72 52.53 47.30
CA PRO A 322 31.63 53.52 47.63
C PRO A 322 31.41 54.62 46.54
N GLY A 323 30.48 55.61 46.53
CA GLY A 323 29.42 56.17 47.41
C GLY A 323 29.36 57.73 47.25
N GLY A 324 28.27 58.52 47.38
CA GLY A 324 26.82 58.30 47.59
C GLY A 324 26.05 59.60 48.05
N ALA A 325 24.79 59.80 47.58
CA ALA A 325 23.77 60.81 48.05
C ALA A 325 23.98 62.33 47.72
N PRO A 326 23.01 63.29 47.94
CA PRO A 326 21.60 63.20 48.40
C PRO A 326 20.53 64.02 47.56
N ILE A 327 19.30 64.15 48.09
CA ILE A 327 18.05 64.76 47.52
C ILE A 327 17.79 66.19 48.08
N PRO A 328 16.98 67.08 47.43
CA PRO A 328 15.59 67.38 47.90
C PRO A 328 14.59 67.84 46.78
N SER A 329 13.51 68.61 47.07
CA SER A 329 12.13 68.10 47.27
C SER A 329 11.03 69.20 47.28
N ARG A 330 9.86 68.97 46.62
CA ARG A 330 8.55 69.73 46.72
C ARG A 330 8.57 71.21 46.18
N THR A 331 7.52 71.89 45.66
CA THR A 331 6.15 72.17 46.20
C THR A 331 5.18 72.88 45.19
N VAL A 332 3.98 72.31 44.94
CA VAL A 332 2.57 72.86 44.92
C VAL A 332 2.10 74.22 44.27
N ALA A 333 1.06 74.12 43.38
CA ALA A 333 -0.11 75.01 43.04
C ALA A 333 0.10 76.51 42.63
N MET A 334 -0.81 77.26 41.97
CA MET A 334 -2.29 77.21 41.84
C MET A 334 -2.85 78.07 40.65
N GLU A 335 -4.15 77.89 40.38
CA GLU A 335 -5.09 78.48 39.39
C GLU A 335 -5.27 80.03 39.30
N THR A 336 -5.64 80.57 38.11
CA THR A 336 -6.75 81.54 37.84
C THR A 336 -6.83 82.03 36.37
N ALA A 337 -8.01 82.50 35.93
CA ALA A 337 -8.35 83.00 34.57
C ALA A 337 -8.82 84.48 34.62
N PRO A 338 -9.48 85.10 33.60
CA PRO A 338 -9.52 84.92 32.14
C PRO A 338 -9.25 86.23 31.35
N MET A 339 -9.01 86.20 30.02
CA MET A 339 -9.32 87.36 29.15
C MET A 339 -9.45 87.02 27.65
N ALA A 340 -10.33 87.73 26.95
CA ALA A 340 -10.52 87.72 25.51
C ALA A 340 -11.04 89.11 25.05
N PRO A 341 -11.04 89.45 23.75
CA PRO A 341 -10.05 89.13 22.72
C PRO A 341 -9.47 90.42 22.07
N ALA A 342 -8.29 90.33 21.44
CA ALA A 342 -7.78 91.37 20.56
C ALA A 342 -7.42 90.77 19.19
N ALA A 343 -7.88 91.40 18.11
CA ALA A 343 -7.81 90.83 16.77
C ALA A 343 -6.38 90.82 16.20
N ALA A 344 -6.00 89.70 15.59
CA ALA A 344 -4.86 89.59 14.69
C ALA A 344 -5.35 89.26 13.27
N GLN A 345 -4.55 89.63 12.27
CA GLN A 345 -4.86 89.51 10.84
C GLN A 345 -5.31 88.10 10.41
N PRO A 346 -6.12 87.98 9.33
CA PRO A 346 -6.39 86.69 8.73
C PRO A 346 -5.09 86.07 8.23
N ALA A 347 -4.69 84.95 8.85
CA ALA A 347 -3.67 84.08 8.28
C ALA A 347 -4.15 83.58 6.91
N ALA A 348 -3.23 83.52 5.95
CA ALA A 348 -3.48 82.88 4.66
C ALA A 348 -3.96 81.43 4.88
N PRO A 349 -4.79 80.86 3.97
CA PRO A 349 -5.27 79.48 4.13
C PRO A 349 -4.09 78.53 4.29
N THR A 350 -3.98 77.90 5.45
CA THR A 350 -2.99 76.86 5.72
C THR A 350 -3.31 75.68 4.81
N VAL A 351 -2.55 75.57 3.70
CA VAL A 351 -2.71 74.49 2.73
C VAL A 351 -2.27 73.19 3.39
N VAL A 352 -3.24 72.39 3.84
CA VAL A 352 -2.97 71.21 4.67
C VAL A 352 -2.40 70.09 3.81
N SER A 353 -1.17 69.67 4.09
CA SER A 353 -0.64 68.39 3.58
C SER A 353 -1.25 67.25 4.39
N ASN A 354 -1.82 66.23 3.75
CA ASN A 354 -2.40 65.06 4.44
C ASN A 354 -2.24 63.78 3.61
N VAL A 355 -2.14 62.64 4.30
CA VAL A 355 -2.03 61.30 3.71
C VAL A 355 -3.12 60.39 4.28
N ALA A 356 -3.64 59.49 3.45
CA ALA A 356 -4.38 58.32 3.91
C ALA A 356 -3.69 57.04 3.43
N PHE A 357 -3.55 56.06 4.34
CA PHE A 357 -3.22 54.70 3.96
C PHE A 357 -4.35 54.08 3.13
N VAL A 358 -4.01 53.27 2.12
CA VAL A 358 -4.97 52.59 1.24
C VAL A 358 -4.87 51.08 1.39
N SER A 359 -3.66 50.52 1.29
CA SER A 359 -3.42 49.07 1.42
C SER A 359 -1.92 48.76 1.51
N ASP A 360 -1.56 47.67 2.16
CA ASP A 360 -0.25 47.05 1.99
C ASP A 360 -0.17 46.35 0.63
N LEU A 361 0.98 46.41 -0.04
CA LEU A 361 1.18 45.79 -1.36
C LEU A 361 2.15 44.61 -1.38
N THR A 362 2.94 44.42 -0.32
CA THR A 362 4.04 43.44 -0.28
C THR A 362 4.00 42.59 0.98
N ILE A 363 4.06 43.23 2.14
CA ILE A 363 4.07 42.59 3.46
C ILE A 363 2.80 43.04 4.21
N PRO A 364 1.73 42.23 4.25
CA PRO A 364 0.61 42.45 5.16
C PRO A 364 1.04 42.38 6.62
N ASP A 365 0.21 42.87 7.53
CA ASP A 365 0.44 42.68 8.96
C ASP A 365 0.37 41.20 9.37
N ASP A 366 1.07 40.84 10.45
CA ASP A 366 1.26 39.47 10.95
C ASP A 366 1.99 38.52 9.99
N THR A 367 2.66 39.04 8.97
CA THR A 367 3.54 38.22 8.12
C THR A 367 4.69 37.66 8.97
N GLU A 368 4.81 36.33 9.02
CA GLU A 368 5.97 35.66 9.61
C GLU A 368 7.23 35.94 8.78
N ILE A 369 8.28 36.51 9.39
CA ILE A 369 9.56 36.78 8.73
C ILE A 369 10.71 36.30 9.62
N THR A 370 11.56 35.43 9.07
CA THR A 370 12.73 34.89 9.78
C THR A 370 13.71 36.00 10.18
N ALA A 371 14.15 35.98 11.44
CA ALA A 371 15.07 36.94 12.05
C ALA A 371 16.30 37.22 11.17
N GLY A 372 16.62 38.50 10.96
CA GLY A 372 17.71 38.96 10.10
C GLY A 372 17.40 39.05 8.60
N THR A 373 16.26 38.53 8.14
CA THR A 373 15.86 38.56 6.71
C THR A 373 15.58 39.99 6.23
N LYS A 374 16.08 40.33 5.04
CA LYS A 374 15.70 41.57 4.34
C LYS A 374 14.35 41.41 3.64
N PHE A 375 13.50 42.43 3.71
CA PHE A 375 12.23 42.50 2.99
C PHE A 375 11.95 43.94 2.55
N THR A 376 11.09 44.14 1.55
CA THR A 376 10.67 45.49 1.11
C THR A 376 9.22 45.70 1.51
N LYS A 377 8.95 46.60 2.46
CA LYS A 377 7.58 47.01 2.79
C LYS A 377 7.16 48.12 1.84
N THR A 378 6.10 47.88 1.10
CA THR A 378 5.47 48.84 0.19
C THR A 378 4.04 49.12 0.63
N TRP A 379 3.77 50.38 0.95
CA TRP A 379 2.43 50.87 1.25
C TRP A 379 1.87 51.63 0.05
N ARG A 380 0.60 51.39 -0.27
CA ARG A 380 -0.19 52.26 -1.14
C ARG A 380 -0.79 53.37 -0.30
N ILE A 381 -0.51 54.61 -0.67
CA ILE A 381 -0.95 55.81 0.04
C ILE A 381 -1.62 56.79 -0.92
N ARG A 382 -2.59 57.56 -0.42
CA ARG A 382 -3.29 58.61 -1.16
C ARG A 382 -2.97 59.98 -0.57
N ASN A 383 -2.67 60.95 -1.43
CA ASN A 383 -2.62 62.35 -1.02
C ASN A 383 -4.06 62.83 -0.77
N THR A 384 -4.39 63.11 0.49
CA THR A 384 -5.69 63.63 0.93
C THR A 384 -5.61 65.10 1.36
N GLY A 385 -4.45 65.73 1.16
CA GLY A 385 -4.23 67.15 1.42
C GLY A 385 -4.64 68.05 0.26
N GLN A 386 -4.24 69.32 0.37
CA GLN A 386 -4.45 70.38 -0.62
C GLN A 386 -3.14 70.78 -1.33
N THR A 387 -1.99 70.28 -0.86
CA THR A 387 -0.66 70.45 -1.48
C THR A 387 -0.34 69.28 -2.42
N THR A 388 0.49 69.52 -3.43
CA THR A 388 1.14 68.45 -4.19
C THR A 388 2.40 68.00 -3.43
N TRP A 389 2.59 66.70 -3.27
CA TRP A 389 3.87 66.17 -2.81
C TRP A 389 4.86 66.22 -3.97
N ASP A 390 6.00 66.87 -3.78
CA ASP A 390 7.15 66.81 -4.71
C ASP A 390 8.20 65.80 -4.21
N ALA A 391 9.34 65.69 -4.90
CA ALA A 391 10.41 64.74 -4.55
C ALA A 391 11.11 65.03 -3.19
N ASN A 392 10.85 66.18 -2.56
CA ASN A 392 11.42 66.58 -1.29
C ASN A 392 10.58 66.10 -0.08
N TYR A 393 9.33 65.66 -0.32
CA TYR A 393 8.50 65.01 0.69
C TYR A 393 9.02 63.62 1.03
N LYS A 394 8.95 63.25 2.31
CA LYS A 394 9.50 61.99 2.82
C LYS A 394 8.50 61.23 3.68
N LEU A 395 8.58 59.91 3.64
CA LEU A 395 8.02 59.03 4.67
C LEU A 395 9.17 58.67 5.62
N ALA A 396 9.04 58.99 6.90
CA ALA A 396 10.09 58.78 7.89
C ALA A 396 9.60 57.98 9.09
N PHE A 397 10.52 57.23 9.70
CA PHE A 397 10.29 56.41 10.88
C PHE A 397 10.09 57.29 12.12
N VAL A 398 9.08 56.99 12.92
CA VAL A 398 8.68 57.80 14.09
C VAL A 398 8.54 57.01 15.39
N GLY A 399 8.52 55.67 15.36
CA GLY A 399 8.36 54.85 16.56
C GLY A 399 8.42 53.34 16.32
N GLY A 400 8.54 52.56 17.40
CA GLY A 400 8.65 51.11 17.35
C GLY A 400 10.09 50.59 17.21
N ASP A 401 10.24 49.40 16.63
CA ASP A 401 11.51 48.77 16.29
C ASP A 401 12.00 49.28 14.92
N PRO A 402 13.20 49.89 14.82
CA PRO A 402 13.75 50.36 13.55
C PRO A 402 14.23 49.18 12.69
N MET A 403 13.31 48.63 11.90
CA MET A 403 13.55 47.50 11.01
C MET A 403 14.32 47.89 9.74
N GLY A 404 15.32 48.79 9.78
CA GLY A 404 16.06 49.18 8.58
C GLY A 404 17.06 50.32 8.78
N ASP A 405 18.08 50.39 7.93
CA ASP A 405 19.14 51.39 7.98
C ASP A 405 18.68 52.78 7.48
N GLN A 406 17.62 52.81 6.65
CA GLN A 406 16.99 54.03 6.17
C GLN A 406 15.84 54.41 7.11
N LEU A 407 15.98 55.51 7.86
CA LEU A 407 14.90 56.04 8.71
C LEU A 407 14.02 57.09 7.99
N ALA A 408 14.30 57.37 6.70
CA ALA A 408 13.44 58.19 5.85
C ALA A 408 13.66 57.86 4.36
N VAL A 409 12.58 57.79 3.58
CA VAL A 409 12.60 57.61 2.12
C VAL A 409 11.84 58.74 1.43
N SER A 410 12.26 59.14 0.22
CA SER A 410 11.48 60.06 -0.61
C SER A 410 10.20 59.39 -1.11
N VAL A 411 9.13 60.16 -1.18
CA VAL A 411 7.82 59.69 -1.67
C VAL A 411 7.65 60.08 -3.14
N PRO A 412 7.05 59.23 -4.01
CA PRO A 412 6.74 59.63 -5.38
C PRO A 412 5.82 60.86 -5.41
N SER A 413 6.04 61.76 -6.36
CA SER A 413 5.26 62.99 -6.45
C SER A 413 3.78 62.70 -6.71
N ALA A 414 2.90 63.34 -5.94
CA ALA A 414 1.47 63.07 -5.93
C ALA A 414 0.65 64.35 -5.77
N VAL A 415 -0.22 64.65 -6.75
CA VAL A 415 -1.20 65.74 -6.62
C VAL A 415 -2.34 65.33 -5.66
N PRO A 416 -3.11 66.28 -5.09
CA PRO A 416 -4.30 65.97 -4.29
C PRO A 416 -5.22 64.93 -4.95
N GLY A 417 -5.60 63.90 -4.20
CA GLY A 417 -6.40 62.76 -4.66
C GLY A 417 -5.60 61.61 -5.30
N GLN A 418 -4.35 61.84 -5.74
CA GLN A 418 -3.54 60.81 -6.38
C GLN A 418 -3.09 59.73 -5.39
N ILE A 419 -3.02 58.49 -5.89
CA ILE A 419 -2.50 57.32 -5.17
C ILE A 419 -1.08 57.04 -5.68
N VAL A 420 -0.16 56.79 -4.76
CA VAL A 420 1.23 56.39 -5.04
C VAL A 420 1.66 55.26 -4.12
N ASP A 421 2.65 54.50 -4.55
CA ASP A 421 3.20 53.37 -3.81
C ASP A 421 4.60 53.75 -3.30
N VAL A 422 4.82 53.69 -1.99
CA VAL A 422 6.08 54.03 -1.34
C VAL A 422 6.70 52.78 -0.72
N SER A 423 7.97 52.51 -1.06
CA SER A 423 8.70 51.30 -0.65
C SER A 423 9.88 51.66 0.27
N VAL A 424 10.07 50.87 1.32
CA VAL A 424 11.22 50.93 2.22
C VAL A 424 11.89 49.55 2.26
N GLU A 425 13.22 49.52 2.08
CA GLU A 425 14.01 48.32 2.39
C GLU A 425 14.14 48.16 3.90
N MET A 426 13.74 47.00 4.39
CA MET A 426 13.71 46.65 5.80
C MET A 426 14.45 45.34 6.08
N ARG A 427 14.70 45.08 7.37
CA ARG A 427 15.28 43.86 7.90
C ARG A 427 14.58 43.48 9.21
N ALA A 428 14.10 42.24 9.29
CA ALA A 428 13.57 41.70 10.53
C ALA A 428 14.68 41.68 11.62
N PRO A 429 14.40 42.11 12.86
CA PRO A 429 15.37 42.10 13.96
C PRO A 429 16.05 40.73 14.12
N SER A 430 17.38 40.71 14.25
CA SER A 430 18.15 39.46 14.38
C SER A 430 18.30 38.97 15.83
N GLN A 431 17.79 39.73 16.80
CA GLN A 431 17.98 39.52 18.25
C GLN A 431 16.66 39.55 19.05
N LYS A 432 15.51 39.61 18.37
CA LYS A 432 14.19 39.77 18.97
C LYS A 432 13.19 38.91 18.18
N GLU A 433 12.58 37.95 18.87
CA GLU A 433 11.55 37.06 18.33
C GLU A 433 10.15 37.57 18.71
N GLY A 434 9.13 37.10 18.01
CA GLY A 434 7.74 37.50 18.22
C GLY A 434 7.36 38.79 17.48
N THR A 435 6.17 39.32 17.79
CA THR A 435 5.59 40.46 17.07
C THR A 435 6.39 41.75 17.27
N VAL A 436 6.79 42.39 16.17
CA VAL A 436 7.49 43.69 16.14
C VAL A 436 6.74 44.69 15.26
N TYR A 437 6.89 45.98 15.59
CA TYR A 437 6.14 47.08 14.99
C TYR A 437 7.10 48.17 14.53
N GLY A 438 6.84 48.79 13.38
CA GLY A 438 7.56 49.98 12.92
C GLY A 438 6.61 51.04 12.41
N ASP A 439 6.60 52.21 13.05
CA ASP A 439 5.69 53.31 12.79
C ASP A 439 6.34 54.37 11.88
N TRP A 440 5.62 54.81 10.86
CA TRP A 440 6.07 55.75 9.85
C TRP A 440 5.08 56.89 9.64
N ARG A 441 5.58 58.07 9.28
CA ARG A 441 4.77 59.27 9.07
C ARG A 441 5.32 60.15 7.96
N MET A 442 4.47 60.92 7.32
CA MET A 442 4.89 61.87 6.29
C MET A 442 5.54 63.11 6.91
N HIS A 443 6.59 63.61 6.25
CA HIS A 443 7.28 64.86 6.56
C HIS A 443 7.27 65.80 5.34
N THR A 444 7.06 67.10 5.58
CA THR A 444 7.25 68.16 4.58
C THR A 444 8.75 68.36 4.25
N PRO A 445 9.11 69.13 3.21
CA PRO A 445 10.50 69.47 2.92
C PRO A 445 11.23 70.18 4.08
N GLU A 446 10.49 70.91 4.92
CA GLU A 446 10.98 71.57 6.14
C GLU A 446 11.08 70.61 7.35
N GLY A 447 10.73 69.34 7.17
CA GLY A 447 10.78 68.30 8.19
C GLY A 447 9.55 68.21 9.10
N VAL A 448 8.47 68.96 8.83
CA VAL A 448 7.26 68.96 9.67
C VAL A 448 6.43 67.70 9.44
N GLN A 449 6.07 66.99 10.52
CA GLN A 449 5.23 65.79 10.46
C GLN A 449 3.77 66.11 10.11
N PHE A 450 3.14 65.30 9.26
CA PHE A 450 1.72 65.42 8.93
C PHE A 450 1.05 64.07 8.63
N GLY A 451 -0.29 64.08 8.67
CA GLY A 451 -1.15 62.90 8.44
C GLY A 451 -1.07 61.82 9.51
N ASP A 452 -1.73 60.69 9.26
CA ASP A 452 -1.78 59.56 10.18
C ASP A 452 -0.47 58.75 10.17
N VAL A 453 -0.26 57.95 11.23
CA VAL A 453 0.82 56.98 11.29
C VAL A 453 0.44 55.77 10.43
N ILE A 454 1.38 55.35 9.58
CA ILE A 454 1.30 54.14 8.77
C ILE A 454 2.34 53.17 9.33
N TYR A 455 1.98 51.92 9.58
CA TYR A 455 2.83 50.99 10.30
C TYR A 455 3.16 49.72 9.49
N VAL A 456 4.10 48.96 10.01
CA VAL A 456 4.37 47.58 9.62
C VAL A 456 4.38 46.72 10.89
N ARG A 457 3.58 45.64 10.90
CA ARG A 457 3.60 44.61 11.95
C ARG A 457 4.03 43.27 11.35
N ILE A 458 5.09 42.67 11.86
CA ILE A 458 5.55 41.33 11.43
C ILE A 458 5.78 40.45 12.65
N ASP A 459 5.71 39.13 12.47
CA ASP A 459 6.06 38.17 13.51
C ASP A 459 7.46 37.60 13.22
N VAL A 460 8.41 37.79 14.14
CA VAL A 460 9.81 37.43 13.90
C VAL A 460 10.08 36.02 14.38
N THR A 461 10.30 35.11 13.43
CA THR A 461 10.61 33.71 13.71
C THR A 461 12.12 33.47 13.82
N PRO A 462 12.60 32.53 14.66
CA PRO A 462 14.03 32.27 14.86
C PRO A 462 14.77 31.91 13.56
N PRO A 463 16.07 32.24 13.42
CA PRO A 463 16.85 31.88 12.24
C PRO A 463 16.86 30.36 12.01
N LEU A 464 16.34 29.91 10.88
CA LEU A 464 16.31 28.49 10.55
C LEU A 464 17.74 27.97 10.30
N PRO A 465 18.12 26.82 10.89
CA PRO A 465 19.47 26.28 10.73
C PRO A 465 19.75 25.85 9.28
N VAL A 466 21.01 26.02 8.87
CA VAL A 466 21.50 25.63 7.52
C VAL A 466 21.47 24.10 7.32
N GLY A 467 21.40 23.33 8.41
CA GLY A 467 20.99 21.93 8.41
C GLY A 467 19.53 21.78 8.86
N GLY A 468 18.75 20.98 8.15
CA GLY A 468 17.34 20.71 8.46
C GLY A 468 16.82 19.54 7.63
N VAL A 469 15.62 19.06 7.95
CA VAL A 469 15.00 17.93 7.24
C VAL A 469 14.24 18.46 6.03
N ASN A 470 14.58 17.94 4.85
CA ASN A 470 13.76 18.11 3.65
C ASN A 470 12.45 17.34 3.83
N ASN A 471 11.31 18.02 3.80
CA ASN A 471 10.00 17.37 3.80
C ASN A 471 9.03 18.18 2.94
N ALA A 472 8.06 17.50 2.33
CA ALA A 472 7.02 18.10 1.50
C ALA A 472 5.69 17.41 1.81
N ALA A 473 4.61 18.18 1.87
CA ALA A 473 3.25 17.67 1.99
C ALA A 473 2.42 18.09 0.77
N PHE A 474 1.61 17.18 0.26
CA PHE A 474 0.54 17.51 -0.69
C PHE A 474 -0.47 18.42 -0.01
N ALA A 475 -0.85 19.51 -0.67
CA ALA A 475 -1.83 20.47 -0.15
C ALA A 475 -3.15 20.44 -0.94
N ALA A 476 -3.09 20.35 -2.28
CA ALA A 476 -4.26 20.20 -3.14
C ALA A 476 -3.87 19.87 -4.59
N ASP A 477 -4.79 19.27 -5.33
CA ASP A 477 -4.77 19.34 -6.79
C ASP A 477 -5.21 20.72 -7.26
N VAL A 478 -4.46 21.30 -8.20
CA VAL A 478 -4.82 22.59 -8.85
C VAL A 478 -5.46 22.34 -10.20
N THR A 479 -4.97 21.35 -10.95
CA THR A 479 -5.55 20.89 -12.21
C THR A 479 -5.64 19.37 -12.22
N ILE A 480 -6.58 18.83 -12.99
CA ILE A 480 -6.82 17.39 -13.17
C ILE A 480 -6.94 16.67 -11.81
N PRO A 481 -8.09 16.78 -11.12
CA PRO A 481 -8.40 15.96 -9.95
C PRO A 481 -8.28 14.46 -10.27
N ASP A 482 -8.11 13.63 -9.24
CA ASP A 482 -8.12 12.19 -9.44
C ASP A 482 -9.42 11.67 -10.07
N ASP A 483 -9.28 10.59 -10.83
CA ASP A 483 -10.30 9.95 -11.67
C ASP A 483 -10.86 10.83 -12.81
N THR A 484 -10.21 11.96 -13.13
CA THR A 484 -10.56 12.76 -14.31
C THR A 484 -10.55 11.87 -15.56
N VAL A 485 -11.65 11.89 -16.31
CA VAL A 485 -11.78 11.15 -17.57
C VAL A 485 -11.12 11.92 -18.71
N LEU A 486 -10.13 11.31 -19.37
CA LEU A 486 -9.36 11.92 -20.47
C LEU A 486 -9.35 11.02 -21.70
N GLU A 487 -9.51 11.58 -22.89
CA GLU A 487 -9.48 10.84 -24.16
C GLU A 487 -8.12 10.13 -24.38
N LEU A 488 -8.11 9.04 -25.16
CA LEU A 488 -6.90 8.31 -25.54
C LEU A 488 -5.85 9.26 -26.12
N GLY A 489 -4.62 9.22 -25.60
CA GLY A 489 -3.53 10.06 -26.12
C GLY A 489 -3.70 11.56 -25.87
N LYS A 490 -4.67 12.00 -25.05
CA LYS A 490 -4.93 13.41 -24.76
C LYS A 490 -3.79 14.02 -23.94
N SER A 491 -3.21 15.13 -24.42
CA SER A 491 -2.27 15.91 -23.62
C SER A 491 -3.00 16.74 -22.56
N PHE A 492 -2.47 16.78 -21.35
CA PHE A 492 -2.99 17.53 -20.21
C PHE A 492 -1.84 18.08 -19.35
N ARG A 493 -2.08 19.16 -18.61
CA ARG A 493 -1.12 19.71 -17.65
C ARG A 493 -1.61 19.42 -16.23
N LYS A 494 -0.87 18.62 -15.48
CA LYS A 494 -1.13 18.35 -14.05
C LYS A 494 -0.37 19.36 -13.20
N THR A 495 -1.06 19.97 -12.24
CA THR A 495 -0.48 20.93 -11.30
C THR A 495 -0.93 20.58 -9.88
N TRP A 496 0.04 20.50 -8.97
CA TRP A 496 -0.18 20.27 -7.54
C TRP A 496 0.22 21.49 -6.72
N LYS A 497 -0.51 21.79 -5.64
CA LYS A 497 -0.03 22.61 -4.52
C LYS A 497 0.73 21.72 -3.55
N VAL A 498 1.95 22.15 -3.22
CA VAL A 498 2.89 21.42 -2.37
C VAL A 498 3.39 22.36 -1.29
N ARG A 499 3.26 21.95 -0.03
CA ARG A 499 3.78 22.69 1.12
C ARG A 499 5.15 22.17 1.50
N ASN A 500 6.12 23.05 1.75
CA ASN A 500 7.33 22.68 2.46
C ASN A 500 6.98 22.41 3.92
N SER A 501 6.81 21.15 4.26
CA SER A 501 6.55 20.67 5.63
C SER A 501 7.83 20.34 6.38
N GLY A 502 9.00 20.63 5.79
CA GLY A 502 10.31 20.40 6.38
C GLY A 502 10.84 21.60 7.14
N SER A 503 12.03 21.44 7.73
CA SER A 503 12.77 22.54 8.37
C SER A 503 13.88 23.12 7.50
N LYS A 504 14.18 22.51 6.34
CA LYS A 504 15.11 23.04 5.33
C LYS A 504 14.36 23.74 4.18
N ALA A 505 14.83 24.91 3.76
CA ALA A 505 14.31 25.61 2.59
C ALA A 505 14.71 24.90 1.28
N TRP A 506 13.80 24.87 0.31
CA TRP A 506 14.07 24.31 -1.02
C TRP A 506 14.77 25.35 -1.90
N GLY A 507 15.93 24.99 -2.43
CA GLY A 507 16.69 25.83 -3.37
C GLY A 507 16.31 25.58 -4.83
N ALA A 508 16.86 26.39 -5.75
CA ALA A 508 16.55 26.32 -7.18
C ALA A 508 16.93 24.99 -7.89
N ASN A 509 17.74 24.14 -7.24
CA ASN A 509 18.16 22.83 -7.75
C ASN A 509 17.24 21.67 -7.32
N TYR A 510 16.22 21.94 -6.49
CA TYR A 510 15.26 20.94 -6.06
C TYR A 510 14.32 20.55 -7.21
N LYS A 511 13.90 19.29 -7.23
CA LYS A 511 13.11 18.71 -8.33
C LYS A 511 11.90 17.95 -7.81
N LEU A 512 11.01 17.60 -8.73
CA LEU A 512 9.96 16.62 -8.55
C LEU A 512 10.25 15.51 -9.56
N GLY A 513 10.64 14.33 -9.06
CA GLY A 513 11.06 13.18 -9.87
C GLY A 513 10.00 12.09 -9.95
N PHE A 514 9.90 11.42 -11.10
CA PHE A 514 9.01 10.28 -11.32
C PHE A 514 9.47 9.08 -10.49
N VAL A 515 8.54 8.39 -9.83
CA VAL A 515 8.84 7.22 -8.97
C VAL A 515 8.06 5.95 -9.33
N GLY A 516 6.93 6.03 -10.05
CA GLY A 516 6.16 4.84 -10.42
C GLY A 516 4.88 5.10 -11.21
N GLY A 517 4.26 4.04 -11.71
CA GLY A 517 3.03 4.08 -12.51
C GLY A 517 3.27 4.22 -14.02
N ALA A 518 2.24 4.65 -14.74
CA ALA A 518 2.29 4.96 -16.17
C ALA A 518 3.09 6.26 -16.38
N ARG A 519 4.16 6.22 -17.18
CA ARG A 519 5.15 7.32 -17.25
C ARG A 519 4.54 8.70 -17.58
N MET A 520 3.50 8.74 -18.43
CA MET A 520 2.64 9.87 -18.83
C MET A 520 3.30 11.20 -19.26
N ALA A 521 4.30 11.72 -18.56
CA ALA A 521 5.18 12.79 -19.01
C ALA A 521 6.29 12.27 -19.94
N ALA A 522 6.89 13.19 -20.71
CA ALA A 522 8.07 12.91 -21.55
C ALA A 522 9.42 13.11 -20.81
N VAL A 523 9.38 13.52 -19.55
CA VAL A 523 10.55 13.79 -18.68
C VAL A 523 10.42 12.96 -17.40
N ASP A 524 11.55 12.62 -16.77
CA ASP A 524 11.54 11.92 -15.47
C ASP A 524 11.70 12.86 -14.27
N THR A 525 11.97 14.15 -14.51
CA THR A 525 12.05 15.19 -13.46
C THR A 525 11.58 16.55 -13.98
N VAL A 526 10.90 17.33 -13.15
CA VAL A 526 10.68 18.78 -13.33
C VAL A 526 11.30 19.55 -12.16
N ASN A 527 11.61 20.84 -12.32
CA ASN A 527 12.08 21.67 -11.20
C ASN A 527 10.94 21.91 -10.19
N LEU A 528 11.24 21.79 -8.90
CA LEU A 528 10.35 22.17 -7.81
C LEU A 528 10.60 23.65 -7.48
N PRO A 529 9.57 24.50 -7.35
CA PRO A 529 9.78 25.91 -7.02
C PRO A 529 10.47 26.09 -5.66
N PRO A 530 11.36 27.08 -5.50
CA PRO A 530 11.93 27.41 -4.20
C PRO A 530 10.85 27.74 -3.16
N ALA A 531 10.99 27.19 -1.96
CA ALA A 531 10.02 27.36 -0.87
C ALA A 531 10.70 27.35 0.50
N ALA A 532 10.45 28.37 1.32
CA ALA A 532 10.80 28.35 2.73
C ALA A 532 9.96 27.31 3.50
N PRO A 533 10.43 26.79 4.66
CA PRO A 533 9.61 26.02 5.58
C PRO A 533 8.24 26.66 5.84
N GLY A 534 7.19 25.86 5.82
CA GLY A 534 5.80 26.30 5.94
C GLY A 534 5.17 26.83 4.64
N GLN A 535 5.95 27.31 3.66
CA GLN A 535 5.45 27.91 2.41
C GLN A 535 4.80 26.86 1.49
N THR A 536 3.75 27.25 0.77
CA THR A 536 3.11 26.44 -0.28
C THR A 536 3.43 27.01 -1.66
N VAL A 537 3.76 26.14 -2.61
CA VAL A 537 4.08 26.46 -4.00
C VAL A 537 3.32 25.56 -4.98
N GLU A 538 3.23 25.96 -6.25
CA GLU A 538 2.60 25.17 -7.31
C GLU A 538 3.64 24.60 -8.27
N VAL A 539 3.59 23.28 -8.50
CA VAL A 539 4.46 22.58 -9.46
C VAL A 539 3.62 21.92 -10.54
N SER A 540 4.02 22.10 -11.81
CA SER A 540 3.27 21.60 -12.98
C SER A 540 4.11 20.67 -13.86
N ILE A 541 3.45 19.68 -14.45
CA ILE A 541 4.03 18.76 -15.45
C ILE A 541 3.07 18.64 -16.63
N ASP A 542 3.61 18.69 -17.85
CA ASP A 542 2.87 18.35 -19.08
C ASP A 542 2.92 16.83 -19.31
N MET A 543 1.74 16.24 -19.45
CA MET A 543 1.53 14.79 -19.53
C MET A 543 0.65 14.45 -20.74
N ARG A 544 0.63 13.17 -21.11
CA ARG A 544 -0.23 12.58 -22.13
C ARG A 544 -0.91 11.35 -21.57
N ALA A 545 -2.25 11.33 -21.63
CA ALA A 545 -3.04 10.17 -21.26
C ALA A 545 -2.65 8.97 -22.14
N PRO A 546 -2.51 7.75 -21.58
CA PRO A 546 -2.12 6.58 -22.36
C PRO A 546 -3.06 6.27 -23.52
N GLU A 547 -2.54 5.54 -24.52
CA GLU A 547 -3.33 5.04 -25.67
C GLU A 547 -4.01 3.69 -25.38
N ILE A 548 -4.11 3.34 -24.10
CA ILE A 548 -4.74 2.11 -23.59
C ILE A 548 -5.93 2.55 -22.72
N PRO A 549 -7.17 2.10 -22.99
CA PRO A 549 -8.31 2.36 -22.11
C PRO A 549 -8.10 1.75 -20.71
N GLY A 550 -8.56 2.44 -19.67
CA GLY A 550 -8.43 2.00 -18.28
C GLY A 550 -8.04 3.11 -17.31
N THR A 551 -7.89 2.77 -16.04
CA THR A 551 -7.40 3.68 -15.01
C THR A 551 -5.87 3.66 -14.98
N HIS A 552 -5.26 4.84 -15.11
CA HIS A 552 -3.82 5.02 -15.11
C HIS A 552 -3.41 5.97 -14.00
N TRP A 553 -2.26 5.77 -13.39
CA TRP A 553 -1.70 6.69 -12.41
C TRP A 553 -0.22 6.97 -12.66
N ALA A 554 0.27 8.14 -12.24
CA ALA A 554 1.70 8.47 -12.22
C ALA A 554 2.06 9.05 -10.86
N ASP A 555 3.08 8.46 -10.24
CA ASP A 555 3.58 8.84 -8.92
C ASP A 555 4.85 9.66 -9.06
N TRP A 556 4.90 10.80 -8.38
CA TRP A 556 6.01 11.75 -8.40
C TRP A 556 6.41 12.11 -6.97
N ARG A 557 7.69 12.36 -6.73
CA ARG A 557 8.20 12.67 -5.38
C ARG A 557 9.29 13.74 -5.41
N PRO A 558 9.26 14.73 -4.51
CA PRO A 558 10.31 15.73 -4.39
C PRO A 558 11.70 15.12 -4.23
N GLN A 559 12.69 15.75 -4.86
CA GLN A 559 14.11 15.41 -4.84
C GLN A 559 14.91 16.63 -4.40
N ASP A 560 15.90 16.41 -3.53
CA ASP A 560 16.83 17.46 -3.14
C ASP A 560 17.91 17.71 -4.21
N GLU A 561 18.81 18.65 -3.92
CA GLU A 561 19.92 19.04 -4.79
C GLU A 561 20.95 17.93 -5.09
N LEU A 562 20.91 16.81 -4.36
CA LEU A 562 21.73 15.62 -4.58
C LEU A 562 20.95 14.49 -5.27
N GLY A 563 19.64 14.67 -5.51
CA GLY A 563 18.74 13.67 -6.09
C GLY A 563 18.07 12.75 -5.07
N ASN A 564 18.24 12.97 -3.77
CA ASN A 564 17.58 12.16 -2.75
C ASN A 564 16.09 12.48 -2.69
N PHE A 565 15.24 11.45 -2.74
CA PHE A 565 13.79 11.63 -2.61
C PHE A 565 13.39 11.97 -1.16
N PHE A 566 12.48 12.93 -1.01
CA PHE A 566 11.92 13.35 0.27
C PHE A 566 10.42 13.69 0.16
N GLY A 567 9.76 13.90 1.29
CA GLY A 567 8.35 14.31 1.30
C GLY A 567 7.34 13.22 0.90
N GLU A 568 6.08 13.61 0.80
CA GLU A 568 4.98 12.80 0.31
C GLU A 568 5.07 12.54 -1.20
N ILE A 569 4.37 11.51 -1.67
CA ILE A 569 4.18 11.25 -3.09
C ILE A 569 3.04 12.15 -3.59
N LEU A 570 3.32 12.91 -4.65
CA LEU A 570 2.33 13.62 -5.44
C LEU A 570 1.93 12.70 -6.59
N TYR A 571 0.71 12.21 -6.59
CA TYR A 571 0.23 11.33 -7.66
C TYR A 571 -0.84 12.02 -8.51
N VAL A 572 -1.12 11.43 -9.66
CA VAL A 572 -2.29 11.76 -10.48
C VAL A 572 -2.90 10.46 -10.97
N ARG A 573 -4.19 10.26 -10.73
CA ARG A 573 -4.96 9.16 -11.30
C ARG A 573 -5.95 9.68 -12.34
N ILE A 574 -5.95 9.09 -13.54
CA ILE A 574 -6.88 9.43 -14.63
C ILE A 574 -7.60 8.18 -15.12
N SER A 575 -8.76 8.36 -15.73
CA SER A 575 -9.49 7.30 -16.42
C SER A 575 -9.50 7.58 -17.92
N VAL A 576 -9.07 6.61 -18.73
CA VAL A 576 -9.10 6.72 -20.19
C VAL A 576 -10.25 5.85 -20.71
N PRO A 577 -11.31 6.43 -21.29
CA PRO A 577 -12.51 5.70 -21.64
C PRO A 577 -12.25 4.82 -22.88
N GLN A 578 -12.90 3.67 -22.92
CA GLN A 578 -12.90 2.80 -24.10
C GLN A 578 -13.75 3.44 -25.20
N PRO A 579 -13.23 3.65 -26.43
CA PRO A 579 -14.02 4.15 -27.55
C PRO A 579 -15.15 3.18 -27.90
N GLU A 580 -16.36 3.72 -28.14
CA GLU A 580 -17.51 2.91 -28.54
C GLU A 580 -17.22 2.15 -29.85
N GLY A 581 -17.44 0.83 -29.83
CA GLY A 581 -17.31 -0.06 -31.00
C GLY A 581 -15.99 -0.85 -31.10
N GLN A 582 -14.88 -0.39 -30.53
CA GLN A 582 -13.61 -1.13 -30.56
C GLN A 582 -13.53 -2.16 -29.43
N GLY A 583 -12.98 -3.35 -29.73
CA GLY A 583 -12.77 -4.41 -28.74
C GLY A 583 -11.84 -3.98 -27.61
N ARG A 584 -11.98 -4.59 -26.43
CA ARG A 584 -11.16 -4.26 -25.23
C ARG A 584 -9.66 -4.50 -25.39
N ILE A 585 -9.25 -5.20 -26.44
CA ILE A 585 -7.89 -5.63 -26.66
C ILE A 585 -7.40 -4.93 -27.93
N THR A 586 -6.43 -4.04 -27.79
CA THR A 586 -5.85 -3.29 -28.91
C THR A 586 -5.25 -4.25 -29.95
N PRO A 587 -5.62 -4.14 -31.24
CA PRO A 587 -4.99 -4.91 -32.30
C PRO A 587 -3.48 -4.65 -32.41
N ILE A 588 -2.69 -5.71 -32.58
CA ILE A 588 -1.24 -5.62 -32.81
C ILE A 588 -0.91 -6.41 -34.08
N SER A 589 -0.17 -5.77 -34.99
CA SER A 589 0.29 -6.36 -36.24
C SER A 589 1.74 -6.84 -36.11
N GLN A 590 2.05 -8.03 -36.62
CA GLN A 590 3.43 -8.51 -36.75
C GLN A 590 4.22 -7.67 -37.77
N ASN A 591 3.51 -7.07 -38.74
CA ASN A 591 4.06 -6.27 -39.83
C ASN A 591 4.24 -4.78 -39.51
N ASP A 592 4.06 -4.38 -38.25
CA ASP A 592 4.32 -3.02 -37.79
C ASP A 592 5.81 -2.63 -38.00
N PRO A 593 6.11 -1.47 -38.62
CA PRO A 593 7.47 -1.01 -38.86
C PRO A 593 8.38 -0.96 -37.62
N ARG A 594 7.82 -0.87 -36.41
CA ARG A 594 8.59 -0.80 -35.15
C ARG A 594 9.32 -2.11 -34.82
N TRP A 595 8.80 -3.27 -35.25
CA TRP A 595 9.38 -4.58 -34.87
C TRP A 595 9.41 -5.63 -35.98
N LYS A 596 8.76 -5.42 -37.13
CA LYS A 596 8.69 -6.41 -38.22
C LYS A 596 10.05 -6.95 -38.68
N ASP A 597 11.11 -6.14 -38.61
CA ASP A 597 12.47 -6.48 -39.05
C ASP A 597 13.33 -7.07 -37.91
N THR A 598 12.78 -7.21 -36.70
CA THR A 598 13.45 -7.86 -35.56
C THR A 598 13.51 -9.38 -35.79
N ARG A 599 14.67 -10.00 -35.56
CA ARG A 599 14.82 -11.47 -35.56
C ARG A 599 13.87 -12.11 -34.55
N LEU A 600 13.01 -13.00 -35.01
CA LEU A 600 12.13 -13.81 -34.16
C LEU A 600 12.95 -14.98 -33.61
N GLY A 601 12.98 -15.18 -32.30
CA GLY A 601 13.76 -16.27 -31.71
C GLY A 601 15.20 -15.92 -31.35
N ASP A 602 15.99 -16.94 -31.04
CA ASP A 602 17.39 -16.80 -30.62
C ASP A 602 18.37 -16.64 -31.80
N SER A 603 19.67 -16.62 -31.51
CA SER A 603 20.74 -16.42 -32.50
C SER A 603 20.77 -17.45 -33.64
N GLY A 604 20.18 -18.64 -33.47
CA GLY A 604 20.06 -19.66 -34.51
C GLY A 604 18.90 -19.44 -35.49
N SER A 605 18.05 -18.43 -35.27
CA SER A 605 16.91 -18.14 -36.14
C SER A 605 17.29 -17.33 -37.39
N ASP A 606 16.71 -17.70 -38.52
CA ASP A 606 16.85 -17.09 -39.85
C ASP A 606 15.68 -16.16 -40.23
N THR A 607 14.65 -16.03 -39.37
CA THR A 607 13.39 -15.32 -39.67
C THR A 607 13.13 -14.13 -38.75
N THR A 608 12.14 -13.30 -39.10
CA THR A 608 11.76 -12.08 -38.37
C THR A 608 10.34 -12.14 -37.81
N ILE A 609 10.00 -11.22 -36.90
CA ILE A 609 8.64 -11.06 -36.36
C ILE A 609 7.65 -10.75 -37.51
N GLY A 610 8.02 -9.90 -38.46
CA GLY A 610 7.19 -9.58 -39.62
C GLY A 610 6.93 -10.80 -40.51
N ALA A 611 7.92 -11.67 -40.68
CA ALA A 611 7.80 -12.85 -41.51
C ALA A 611 6.98 -13.97 -40.83
N TRP A 612 7.33 -14.37 -39.60
CA TRP A 612 6.83 -15.60 -38.95
C TRP A 612 6.21 -15.36 -37.54
N GLY A 613 6.06 -14.11 -37.10
CA GLY A 613 5.72 -13.76 -35.71
C GLY A 613 4.24 -13.80 -35.31
N CYS A 614 3.33 -14.38 -36.12
CA CYS A 614 1.88 -14.35 -35.87
C CYS A 614 1.50 -14.86 -34.46
N LEU A 615 1.99 -16.05 -34.07
CA LEU A 615 1.71 -16.65 -32.76
C LEU A 615 2.32 -15.86 -31.59
N LEU A 616 3.55 -15.35 -31.76
CA LEU A 616 4.16 -14.45 -30.78
C LEU A 616 3.29 -13.19 -30.57
N THR A 617 2.80 -12.61 -31.66
CA THR A 617 1.98 -11.39 -31.65
C THR A 617 0.61 -11.63 -31.00
N THR A 618 -0.03 -12.79 -31.21
CA THR A 618 -1.26 -13.14 -30.46
C THR A 618 -0.96 -13.33 -28.96
N PHE A 619 0.17 -13.93 -28.60
CA PHE A 619 0.57 -14.09 -27.20
C PHE A 619 0.89 -12.75 -26.53
N THR A 620 1.47 -11.77 -27.24
CA THR A 620 1.61 -10.39 -26.77
C THR A 620 0.25 -9.77 -26.47
N MET A 621 -0.72 -9.89 -27.38
CA MET A 621 -2.08 -9.38 -27.14
C MET A 621 -2.80 -10.08 -25.98
N ILE A 622 -2.60 -11.40 -25.78
CA ILE A 622 -3.13 -12.14 -24.62
C ILE A 622 -2.50 -11.61 -23.32
N ALA A 623 -1.17 -11.51 -23.27
CA ALA A 623 -0.47 -10.98 -22.10
C ALA A 623 -0.94 -9.56 -21.78
N ASN A 624 -1.09 -8.70 -22.79
CA ASN A 624 -1.57 -7.33 -22.59
C ASN A 624 -3.04 -7.30 -22.11
N SER A 625 -3.89 -8.20 -22.59
CA SER A 625 -5.27 -8.36 -22.07
C SER A 625 -5.33 -8.80 -20.60
N PHE A 626 -4.22 -9.34 -20.06
CA PHE A 626 -4.06 -9.72 -18.65
C PHE A 626 -3.20 -8.70 -17.88
N GLY A 627 -3.12 -7.46 -18.35
CA GLY A 627 -2.46 -6.35 -17.65
C GLY A 627 -0.93 -6.33 -17.78
N LYS A 628 -0.36 -6.93 -18.82
CA LYS A 628 1.05 -6.68 -19.19
C LYS A 628 1.14 -5.50 -20.17
N GLU A 629 2.30 -4.86 -20.24
CA GLU A 629 2.57 -3.79 -21.22
C GLU A 629 3.77 -4.19 -22.08
N LEU A 630 3.50 -4.90 -23.17
CA LEU A 630 4.52 -5.51 -24.03
C LEU A 630 4.32 -5.15 -25.50
N SER A 631 5.42 -4.89 -26.20
CA SER A 631 5.48 -5.09 -27.66
C SER A 631 5.81 -6.56 -28.01
N PRO A 632 5.59 -6.99 -29.26
CA PRO A 632 6.09 -8.29 -29.73
C PRO A 632 7.62 -8.45 -29.57
N GLN A 633 8.37 -7.36 -29.71
CA GLN A 633 9.83 -7.34 -29.51
C GLN A 633 10.22 -7.61 -28.04
N ASP A 634 9.45 -7.09 -27.08
CA ASP A 634 9.72 -7.31 -25.64
C ASP A 634 9.46 -8.76 -25.24
N LEU A 635 8.34 -9.34 -25.71
CA LEU A 635 8.02 -10.74 -25.46
C LEU A 635 9.05 -11.68 -26.12
N ASN A 636 9.46 -11.39 -27.36
CA ASN A 636 10.55 -12.09 -28.05
C ASN A 636 11.84 -12.09 -27.22
N ARG A 637 12.24 -10.91 -26.72
CA ARG A 637 13.45 -10.75 -25.89
C ARG A 637 13.36 -11.54 -24.58
N GLN A 638 12.22 -11.51 -23.90
CA GLN A 638 12.02 -12.28 -22.66
C GLN A 638 12.09 -13.79 -22.91
N MET A 639 11.53 -14.27 -24.03
CA MET A 639 11.61 -15.67 -24.43
C MET A 639 13.04 -16.11 -24.79
N VAL A 640 13.84 -15.27 -25.46
CA VAL A 640 15.27 -15.54 -25.71
C VAL A 640 16.04 -15.65 -24.39
N LEU A 641 15.87 -14.69 -23.47
CA LEU A 641 16.56 -14.69 -22.17
C LEU A 641 16.24 -15.93 -21.32
N LYS A 642 14.99 -16.40 -21.37
CA LYS A 642 14.54 -17.63 -20.68
C LYS A 642 14.75 -18.92 -21.49
N ARG A 643 15.39 -18.86 -22.67
CA ARG A 643 15.64 -20.00 -23.58
C ARG A 643 14.38 -20.81 -23.92
N LEU A 644 13.26 -20.12 -24.16
CA LEU A 644 11.94 -20.75 -24.35
C LEU A 644 11.65 -21.16 -25.80
N PHE A 645 12.43 -20.73 -26.79
CA PHE A 645 12.17 -21.08 -28.18
C PHE A 645 12.49 -22.53 -28.52
N LEU A 646 11.59 -23.19 -29.24
CA LEU A 646 11.82 -24.50 -29.85
C LEU A 646 12.39 -24.30 -31.26
N ASP A 647 13.37 -25.12 -31.66
CA ASP A 647 14.04 -25.00 -32.99
C ASP A 647 14.44 -23.55 -33.33
N HIS A 648 15.04 -22.86 -32.36
CA HIS A 648 15.47 -21.46 -32.37
C HIS A 648 14.39 -20.38 -32.57
N LYS A 649 13.19 -20.70 -33.07
CA LYS A 649 12.20 -19.70 -33.54
C LYS A 649 10.72 -20.01 -33.25
N ALA A 650 10.37 -21.24 -32.87
CA ALA A 650 8.99 -21.63 -32.60
C ALA A 650 8.58 -21.36 -31.15
N THR A 651 7.46 -20.65 -30.97
CA THR A 651 6.88 -20.32 -29.66
C THR A 651 6.21 -21.56 -29.04
N PRO A 652 6.59 -22.02 -27.84
CA PRO A 652 5.94 -23.14 -27.18
C PRO A 652 4.55 -22.73 -26.66
N TRP A 653 3.61 -23.68 -26.63
CA TRP A 653 2.20 -23.40 -26.29
C TRP A 653 1.97 -22.81 -24.91
N ASN A 654 2.87 -23.07 -23.96
CA ASN A 654 2.84 -22.60 -22.58
C ASN A 654 3.78 -21.41 -22.31
N ALA A 655 4.28 -20.73 -23.36
CA ALA A 655 5.28 -19.66 -23.24
C ALA A 655 4.92 -18.60 -22.18
N LEU A 656 3.69 -18.08 -22.18
CA LEU A 656 3.29 -17.04 -21.22
C LEU A 656 3.35 -17.53 -19.76
N SER A 657 2.95 -18.77 -19.48
CA SER A 657 3.04 -19.37 -18.13
C SER A 657 4.48 -19.69 -17.70
N SER A 658 5.41 -19.79 -18.65
CA SER A 658 6.85 -19.94 -18.36
C SER A 658 7.54 -18.59 -18.06
N ILE A 659 6.83 -17.48 -18.29
CA ILE A 659 7.31 -16.10 -18.05
C ILE A 659 6.57 -15.47 -16.86
N TYR A 660 5.26 -15.70 -16.75
CA TYR A 660 4.35 -15.03 -15.81
C TYR A 660 3.54 -16.04 -14.99
N ASN A 661 3.74 -16.04 -13.67
CA ASN A 661 3.06 -16.96 -12.74
C ASN A 661 1.54 -16.70 -12.61
N ASP A 662 1.09 -15.50 -12.97
CA ASP A 662 -0.32 -15.09 -12.95
C ASP A 662 -1.06 -15.38 -14.28
N ILE A 663 -0.40 -16.02 -15.26
CA ILE A 663 -1.00 -16.44 -16.54
C ILE A 663 -0.91 -17.97 -16.62
N ILE A 664 -2.05 -18.65 -16.68
CA ILE A 664 -2.17 -20.11 -16.66
C ILE A 664 -2.58 -20.63 -18.05
N TYR A 665 -1.73 -21.49 -18.63
CA TYR A 665 -1.99 -22.24 -19.85
C TYR A 665 -3.01 -23.35 -19.58
N GLU A 666 -4.14 -23.32 -20.29
CA GLU A 666 -5.24 -24.28 -20.13
C GLU A 666 -5.28 -25.34 -21.24
N GLY A 667 -4.26 -25.39 -22.10
CA GLY A 667 -4.12 -26.38 -23.16
C GLY A 667 -4.33 -25.84 -24.58
N ARG A 668 -4.04 -26.70 -25.56
CA ARG A 668 -4.30 -26.49 -26.99
C ARG A 668 -5.26 -27.57 -27.49
N LEU A 669 -6.30 -27.17 -28.21
CA LEU A 669 -7.33 -28.07 -28.76
C LEU A 669 -7.33 -28.03 -30.29
N GLU A 670 -7.57 -29.19 -30.92
CA GLU A 670 -7.58 -29.39 -32.37
C GLU A 670 -9.02 -29.56 -32.88
N MET A 671 -9.41 -28.81 -33.91
CA MET A 671 -10.80 -28.77 -34.40
C MET A 671 -11.32 -30.13 -34.89
N ARG A 672 -10.45 -30.95 -35.48
CA ARG A 672 -10.78 -32.32 -35.92
C ARG A 672 -11.14 -33.25 -34.76
N ASN A 673 -10.60 -32.99 -33.57
CA ASN A 673 -10.71 -33.87 -32.40
C ASN A 673 -11.62 -33.29 -31.30
N THR A 674 -12.18 -32.09 -31.49
CA THR A 674 -13.00 -31.40 -30.47
C THR A 674 -14.37 -31.00 -31.05
N PRO A 675 -15.44 -31.80 -30.78
CA PRO A 675 -16.81 -31.47 -31.21
C PRO A 675 -17.30 -30.10 -30.75
N ASN A 676 -17.00 -29.71 -29.50
CA ASN A 676 -17.55 -28.50 -28.85
C ASN A 676 -16.53 -27.35 -28.77
N LEU A 677 -15.62 -27.23 -29.75
CA LEU A 677 -14.52 -26.26 -29.72
C LEU A 677 -15.01 -24.81 -29.63
N THR A 678 -16.07 -24.46 -30.37
CA THR A 678 -16.70 -23.13 -30.33
C THR A 678 -17.26 -22.81 -28.96
N ASP A 679 -17.82 -23.79 -28.26
CA ASP A 679 -18.46 -23.57 -26.96
C ASP A 679 -17.40 -23.29 -25.88
N ARG A 680 -16.23 -23.93 -26.00
CA ARG A 680 -15.05 -23.65 -25.16
C ARG A 680 -14.43 -22.27 -25.46
N ILE A 681 -14.42 -21.83 -26.72
CA ILE A 681 -14.02 -20.47 -27.11
C ILE A 681 -15.01 -19.46 -26.52
N ASP A 682 -16.32 -19.67 -26.69
CA ASP A 682 -17.34 -18.77 -26.13
C ASP A 682 -17.29 -18.71 -24.60
N ALA A 683 -16.98 -19.83 -23.94
CA ALA A 683 -16.79 -19.87 -22.49
C ALA A 683 -15.56 -19.05 -22.05
N ALA A 684 -14.44 -19.15 -22.78
CA ALA A 684 -13.25 -18.33 -22.51
C ALA A 684 -13.56 -16.82 -22.66
N LEU A 685 -14.24 -16.42 -23.74
CA LEU A 685 -14.64 -15.03 -23.98
C LEU A 685 -15.58 -14.50 -22.88
N ARG A 686 -16.58 -15.29 -22.46
CA ARG A 686 -17.45 -14.96 -21.31
C ARG A 686 -16.68 -14.80 -20.00
N SER A 687 -15.55 -15.48 -19.83
CA SER A 687 -14.64 -15.31 -18.69
C SER A 687 -13.59 -14.20 -18.88
N GLY A 688 -13.71 -13.36 -19.92
CA GLY A 688 -12.77 -12.26 -20.19
C GLY A 688 -11.47 -12.69 -20.88
N ASN A 689 -11.33 -13.98 -21.23
CA ASN A 689 -10.11 -14.53 -21.79
C ASN A 689 -10.20 -14.59 -23.33
N PRO A 690 -9.36 -13.84 -24.08
CA PRO A 690 -9.28 -13.98 -25.53
C PRO A 690 -8.58 -15.29 -25.91
N VAL A 691 -8.81 -15.76 -27.14
CA VAL A 691 -8.33 -17.08 -27.59
C VAL A 691 -7.50 -16.96 -28.85
N ALA A 692 -6.23 -17.37 -28.79
CA ALA A 692 -5.39 -17.47 -29.98
C ALA A 692 -5.84 -18.69 -30.79
N VAL A 693 -6.18 -18.48 -32.06
CA VAL A 693 -6.63 -19.53 -32.97
C VAL A 693 -5.74 -19.61 -34.21
N GLN A 694 -5.47 -20.83 -34.61
CA GLN A 694 -4.82 -21.16 -35.86
C GLN A 694 -5.88 -21.22 -36.96
N VAL A 695 -5.63 -20.54 -38.07
CA VAL A 695 -6.51 -20.45 -39.23
C VAL A 695 -5.75 -20.82 -40.50
N ASP A 696 -6.51 -21.08 -41.56
CA ASP A 696 -6.01 -21.21 -42.92
C ASP A 696 -5.93 -19.80 -43.54
N TYR A 697 -4.72 -19.33 -43.85
CA TYR A 697 -4.46 -18.00 -44.40
C TYR A 697 -5.05 -17.82 -45.81
N THR A 698 -5.20 -18.93 -46.54
CA THR A 698 -5.65 -19.00 -47.94
C THR A 698 -6.91 -19.88 -48.05
N PRO A 699 -8.05 -19.47 -47.48
CA PRO A 699 -9.24 -20.31 -47.37
C PRO A 699 -9.85 -20.72 -48.73
N ASP A 700 -9.50 -20.02 -49.80
CA ASP A 700 -9.94 -20.31 -51.18
C ASP A 700 -9.17 -21.47 -51.84
N SER A 701 -8.07 -21.94 -51.24
CA SER A 701 -7.27 -23.09 -51.73
C SER A 701 -7.33 -24.30 -50.78
N PRO A 702 -6.81 -25.48 -51.19
CA PRO A 702 -6.59 -26.60 -50.28
C PRO A 702 -5.47 -26.27 -49.28
N TYR A 703 -5.77 -26.33 -47.98
CA TYR A 703 -4.83 -26.02 -46.90
C TYR A 703 -3.58 -26.91 -46.91
N THR A 704 -2.40 -26.29 -46.81
CA THR A 704 -1.11 -26.91 -46.51
C THR A 704 -0.55 -26.38 -45.18
N PRO A 705 0.41 -27.08 -44.53
CA PRO A 705 1.03 -26.59 -43.29
C PRO A 705 1.74 -25.23 -43.39
N ASN A 706 2.06 -24.78 -44.61
CA ASN A 706 2.66 -23.46 -44.87
C ASN A 706 1.61 -22.33 -44.87
N ASP A 707 0.33 -22.66 -45.06
CA ASP A 707 -0.78 -21.70 -45.07
C ASP A 707 -1.33 -21.44 -43.65
N GLN A 708 -0.63 -21.91 -42.60
CA GLN A 708 -1.03 -21.65 -41.23
C GLN A 708 -0.85 -20.17 -40.87
N HIS A 709 -1.81 -19.63 -40.15
CA HIS A 709 -1.71 -18.28 -39.56
C HIS A 709 -2.36 -18.25 -38.19
N TRP A 710 -1.96 -17.29 -37.34
CA TRP A 710 -2.46 -17.17 -35.97
C TRP A 710 -3.06 -15.78 -35.72
N VAL A 711 -4.33 -15.78 -35.32
CA VAL A 711 -5.11 -14.57 -34.99
C VAL A 711 -5.73 -14.69 -33.60
N LEU A 712 -6.13 -13.56 -33.01
CA LEU A 712 -6.72 -13.55 -31.67
C LEU A 712 -8.23 -13.29 -31.76
N ILE A 713 -9.06 -14.23 -31.28
CA ILE A 713 -10.50 -13.97 -31.09
C ILE A 713 -10.68 -13.12 -29.84
N VAL A 714 -11.34 -11.97 -30.01
CA VAL A 714 -11.54 -10.93 -28.97
C VAL A 714 -13.02 -10.69 -28.61
N GLY A 715 -13.95 -11.34 -29.32
CA GLY A 715 -15.39 -11.26 -29.03
C GLY A 715 -16.23 -12.09 -30.00
N ARG A 716 -17.54 -12.19 -29.72
CA ARG A 716 -18.50 -12.94 -30.54
C ARG A 716 -19.74 -12.10 -30.86
N GLU A 717 -20.10 -12.07 -32.14
CA GLU A 717 -21.29 -11.37 -32.65
C GLU A 717 -22.17 -12.36 -33.43
N ALA A 718 -23.24 -12.82 -32.78
CA ALA A 718 -24.21 -13.80 -33.26
C ALA A 718 -23.57 -15.10 -33.80
N SER A 719 -23.30 -15.13 -35.11
CA SER A 719 -22.75 -16.29 -35.85
C SER A 719 -21.32 -16.07 -36.36
N ASP A 720 -20.65 -15.01 -35.90
CA ASP A 720 -19.29 -14.63 -36.25
C ASP A 720 -18.41 -14.35 -35.01
N TYR A 721 -17.10 -14.39 -35.21
CA TYR A 721 -16.08 -14.00 -34.23
C TYR A 721 -15.40 -12.71 -34.68
N ARG A 722 -15.19 -11.81 -33.72
CA ARG A 722 -14.33 -10.63 -33.87
C ARG A 722 -12.89 -11.08 -33.65
N ILE A 723 -12.00 -10.78 -34.60
CA ILE A 723 -10.58 -11.13 -34.51
C ILE A 723 -9.67 -9.91 -34.61
N ASN A 724 -8.64 -9.84 -33.77
CA ASN A 724 -7.50 -8.97 -34.02
C ASN A 724 -6.58 -9.66 -35.03
N GLU A 725 -6.44 -9.04 -36.20
CA GLU A 725 -5.66 -9.57 -37.31
C GLU A 725 -4.18 -9.22 -37.15
N THR A 726 -3.31 -10.23 -37.11
CA THR A 726 -1.87 -10.07 -36.89
C THR A 726 -1.09 -9.74 -38.17
N TRP A 727 -1.61 -10.03 -39.36
CA TRP A 727 -0.91 -9.76 -40.62
C TRP A 727 -1.09 -8.34 -41.15
N VAL A 728 -2.29 -7.76 -40.97
CA VAL A 728 -2.65 -6.47 -41.57
C VAL A 728 -2.00 -5.31 -40.81
N TYR A 729 -1.50 -4.31 -41.53
CA TYR A 729 -0.98 -3.05 -40.98
C TYR A 729 -1.62 -1.85 -41.72
N PRO A 730 -2.14 -0.82 -41.04
CA PRO A 730 -2.24 -0.68 -39.58
C PRO A 730 -3.10 -1.79 -38.96
N ALA A 731 -2.79 -2.14 -37.70
CA ALA A 731 -3.47 -3.23 -37.01
C ALA A 731 -4.96 -2.90 -36.81
N GLN A 732 -5.84 -3.86 -37.07
CA GLN A 732 -7.29 -3.65 -36.99
C GLN A 732 -8.02 -4.93 -36.56
N GLU A 733 -9.20 -4.74 -35.99
CA GLU A 733 -10.14 -5.82 -35.72
C GLU A 733 -10.96 -6.13 -37.00
N MET A 734 -11.27 -7.41 -37.24
CA MET A 734 -11.93 -7.88 -38.46
C MET A 734 -12.95 -9.00 -38.16
N SER A 735 -13.86 -9.24 -39.11
CA SER A 735 -14.77 -10.40 -39.10
C SER A 735 -14.02 -11.67 -39.47
N MET A 736 -14.05 -12.69 -38.60
CA MET A 736 -13.43 -13.98 -38.86
C MET A 736 -14.07 -14.69 -40.06
N ARG A 737 -15.39 -14.66 -40.15
CA ARG A 737 -16.14 -15.21 -41.30
C ARG A 737 -15.77 -14.55 -42.62
N SER A 738 -15.56 -13.23 -42.63
CA SER A 738 -15.24 -12.50 -43.86
C SER A 738 -13.78 -12.69 -44.29
N ARG A 739 -12.86 -12.93 -43.35
CA ARG A 739 -11.42 -13.07 -43.64
C ARG A 739 -10.97 -14.52 -43.88
N TYR A 740 -11.55 -15.47 -43.14
CA TYR A 740 -11.12 -16.89 -43.10
C TYR A 740 -12.28 -17.89 -43.30
N GLY A 741 -13.51 -17.41 -43.46
CA GLY A 741 -14.66 -18.27 -43.70
C GLY A 741 -14.71 -18.81 -45.13
N ARG A 742 -15.03 -20.10 -45.27
CA ARG A 742 -15.35 -20.72 -46.57
C ARG A 742 -16.86 -20.67 -46.83
N ALA A 743 -17.27 -20.31 -48.05
CA ALA A 743 -18.68 -20.23 -48.44
C ALA A 743 -19.41 -21.57 -48.18
N GLY A 744 -20.62 -21.50 -47.60
CA GLY A 744 -21.42 -22.67 -47.24
C GLY A 744 -20.89 -23.51 -46.07
N GLN A 745 -19.81 -23.09 -45.39
CA GLN A 745 -19.27 -23.80 -44.23
C GLN A 745 -19.62 -23.12 -42.90
N SER A 746 -19.69 -23.92 -41.83
CA SER A 746 -19.82 -23.39 -40.46
C SER A 746 -18.50 -22.76 -40.02
N LEU A 747 -18.57 -21.67 -39.24
CA LEU A 747 -17.39 -20.92 -38.80
C LEU A 747 -16.36 -21.79 -38.07
N LYS A 748 -16.83 -22.82 -37.34
CA LYS A 748 -15.99 -23.85 -36.72
C LYS A 748 -14.96 -24.44 -37.69
N LYS A 749 -15.30 -24.64 -38.98
CA LYS A 749 -14.37 -25.19 -40.00
C LYS A 749 -13.25 -24.24 -40.41
N SER A 750 -13.32 -22.97 -40.01
CA SER A 750 -12.27 -21.96 -40.24
C SER A 750 -11.22 -21.93 -39.12
N ILE A 751 -11.47 -22.64 -38.02
CA ILE A 751 -10.52 -22.81 -36.91
C ILE A 751 -9.83 -24.17 -37.10
N ILE A 752 -8.50 -24.18 -37.14
CA ILE A 752 -7.69 -25.40 -37.19
C ILE A 752 -7.42 -25.88 -35.76
N SER A 753 -6.87 -25.00 -34.93
CA SER A 753 -6.60 -25.24 -33.51
C SER A 753 -6.81 -23.98 -32.68
N ALA A 754 -6.92 -24.12 -31.36
CA ALA A 754 -7.08 -23.01 -30.42
C ALA A 754 -6.20 -23.22 -29.18
N VAL A 755 -5.56 -22.15 -28.70
CA VAL A 755 -4.71 -22.11 -27.50
C VAL A 755 -5.40 -21.28 -26.43
N PHE A 756 -5.57 -21.89 -25.25
CA PHE A 756 -6.31 -21.30 -24.15
C PHE A 756 -5.38 -20.85 -23.02
N TYR A 757 -5.61 -19.63 -22.56
CA TYR A 757 -5.00 -19.08 -21.36
C TYR A 757 -6.08 -18.42 -20.50
N ARG A 758 -5.82 -18.35 -19.20
CA ARG A 758 -6.51 -17.46 -18.27
C ARG A 758 -5.51 -16.77 -17.37
N THR A 759 -5.92 -15.71 -16.70
CA THR A 759 -5.14 -15.11 -15.61
C THR A 759 -5.72 -15.48 -14.23
N THR A 760 -4.93 -15.32 -13.17
CA THR A 760 -5.40 -15.34 -11.78
C THR A 760 -6.05 -14.02 -11.35
N ASN A 761 -5.87 -12.95 -12.12
CA ASN A 761 -6.41 -11.61 -11.85
C ASN A 761 -7.76 -11.42 -12.58
N PRO A 762 -8.89 -11.15 -11.90
CA PRO A 762 -10.21 -11.09 -12.54
C PRO A 762 -10.26 -10.09 -13.71
N GLN A 763 -10.68 -10.57 -14.89
CA GLN A 763 -10.90 -9.71 -16.07
C GLN A 763 -12.40 -9.55 -16.34
N PRO A 764 -12.86 -8.36 -16.78
CA PRO A 764 -14.26 -8.16 -17.14
C PRO A 764 -14.58 -8.85 -18.48
N ALA A 765 -15.70 -9.58 -18.54
CA ALA A 765 -16.11 -10.41 -19.67
C ALA A 765 -16.04 -9.70 -21.04
N LEU A 766 -15.52 -10.39 -22.06
CA LEU A 766 -15.47 -9.86 -23.44
C LEU A 766 -16.86 -9.94 -24.10
N PRO A 767 -17.16 -9.09 -25.11
CA PRO A 767 -18.48 -9.05 -25.73
C PRO A 767 -18.88 -10.38 -26.38
N VAL A 768 -20.00 -10.95 -25.93
CA VAL A 768 -20.62 -12.15 -26.50
C VAL A 768 -22.11 -11.86 -26.68
N VAL A 769 -22.52 -11.53 -27.90
CA VAL A 769 -23.93 -11.23 -28.23
C VAL A 769 -24.53 -12.40 -29.01
N THR A 770 -25.40 -13.17 -28.37
CA THR A 770 -26.08 -14.33 -28.99
C THR A 770 -27.51 -14.01 -29.41
N GLY A 771 -27.66 -13.24 -30.49
CA GLY A 771 -28.89 -13.15 -31.29
C GLY A 771 -29.71 -11.86 -31.20
N GLY A 772 -30.17 -11.39 -32.37
CA GLY A 772 -31.48 -10.74 -32.54
C GLY A 772 -31.67 -9.26 -32.15
N VAL A 773 -31.47 -8.36 -33.12
CA VAL A 773 -32.07 -7.00 -33.23
C VAL A 773 -31.79 -6.00 -32.10
N LEU A 774 -30.90 -5.04 -32.39
CA LEU A 774 -30.81 -3.78 -31.65
C LEU A 774 -31.98 -2.85 -32.02
N SER A 775 -32.95 -2.67 -31.12
CA SER A 775 -33.83 -1.51 -31.15
C SER A 775 -33.18 -0.34 -30.41
N SER A 776 -33.09 0.81 -31.07
CA SER A 776 -32.40 2.01 -30.58
C SER A 776 -33.05 2.67 -29.35
N ALA A 777 -32.21 3.37 -28.57
CA ALA A 777 -32.53 4.43 -27.62
C ALA A 777 -33.15 4.04 -26.26
N ALA A 778 -32.29 3.97 -25.24
CA ALA A 778 -32.60 4.41 -23.88
C ALA A 778 -31.37 5.16 -23.32
N THR A 779 -31.50 6.47 -23.14
CA THR A 779 -30.45 7.36 -22.64
C THR A 779 -30.17 7.17 -21.15
N ALA A 780 -28.89 7.07 -20.81
CA ALA A 780 -28.23 7.54 -19.59
C ALA A 780 -28.88 7.32 -18.20
N THR A 781 -28.20 6.55 -17.36
CA THR A 781 -27.84 7.04 -16.01
C THR A 781 -26.56 6.36 -15.53
N GLN A 782 -25.57 7.13 -15.05
CA GLN A 782 -24.35 6.58 -14.45
C GLN A 782 -24.72 5.87 -13.14
N ALA A 783 -24.44 4.57 -13.05
CA ALA A 783 -24.54 3.83 -11.79
C ALA A 783 -23.25 4.00 -10.97
N LYS A 784 -23.38 4.34 -9.68
CA LYS A 784 -22.29 4.15 -8.71
C LYS A 784 -21.81 2.69 -8.78
N VAL A 785 -20.51 2.47 -8.95
CA VAL A 785 -19.92 1.12 -9.05
C VAL A 785 -19.90 0.37 -7.70
N LEU A 786 -19.98 1.10 -6.59
CA LEU A 786 -20.10 0.54 -5.24
C LEU A 786 -21.17 1.28 -4.43
N GLN A 787 -21.97 0.53 -3.67
CA GLN A 787 -22.96 1.04 -2.72
C GLN A 787 -22.61 0.53 -1.32
N SER A 788 -22.65 1.41 -0.34
CA SER A 788 -22.32 1.12 1.07
C SER A 788 -23.55 0.68 1.86
N GLY A 789 -23.37 -0.17 2.87
CA GLY A 789 -24.48 -0.52 3.75
C GLY A 789 -24.11 -1.27 5.02
N MET A 790 -25.07 -1.38 5.93
CA MET A 790 -24.88 -1.93 7.28
C MET A 790 -25.90 -3.02 7.60
N ASN A 791 -25.44 -4.13 8.21
CA ASN A 791 -26.33 -5.11 8.82
C ASN A 791 -26.83 -4.56 10.16
N VAL A 792 -28.16 -4.53 10.37
CA VAL A 792 -28.78 -4.02 11.59
C VAL A 792 -29.71 -5.07 12.21
N ASN A 793 -29.88 -5.05 13.53
CA ASN A 793 -30.84 -5.90 14.23
C ASN A 793 -32.04 -5.06 14.70
N PRO A 794 -33.22 -5.16 14.04
CA PRO A 794 -34.43 -4.41 14.41
C PRO A 794 -34.93 -4.64 15.85
N ASP A 795 -34.45 -5.68 16.54
CA ASP A 795 -34.76 -5.95 17.96
C ASP A 795 -33.83 -5.21 18.94
N ALA A 796 -32.71 -4.66 18.47
CA ALA A 796 -31.74 -3.95 19.31
C ALA A 796 -32.08 -2.45 19.43
N PRO A 797 -32.05 -1.85 20.64
CA PRO A 797 -32.40 -0.43 20.85
C PRO A 797 -31.61 0.54 19.95
N ASN A 798 -30.29 0.34 19.85
CA ASN A 798 -29.37 1.21 19.12
C ASN A 798 -29.38 0.99 17.59
N SER A 799 -30.13 0.00 17.10
CA SER A 799 -30.29 -0.29 15.66
C SER A 799 -31.55 0.31 15.06
N ASN A 800 -32.28 1.11 15.83
CA ASN A 800 -33.54 1.72 15.41
C ASN A 800 -33.34 3.22 15.13
N PRO A 801 -33.59 3.72 13.91
CA PRO A 801 -33.23 5.09 13.46
C PRO A 801 -34.18 6.19 13.98
N TYR A 802 -34.56 6.15 15.25
CA TYR A 802 -35.53 7.08 15.86
C TYR A 802 -34.90 8.22 16.68
N GLN A 803 -33.59 8.15 16.97
CA GLN A 803 -32.96 9.04 17.95
C GLN A 803 -31.94 10.02 17.36
N ASP A 804 -31.32 9.68 16.22
CA ASP A 804 -30.32 10.52 15.55
C ASP A 804 -30.15 10.15 14.06
N ASP A 805 -29.33 10.95 13.35
CA ASP A 805 -29.00 10.80 11.94
C ASP A 805 -27.78 9.88 11.68
N THR A 806 -27.36 9.02 12.63
CA THR A 806 -26.06 8.28 12.55
C THR A 806 -25.88 7.43 11.29
N PHE A 807 -26.97 6.91 10.71
CA PHE A 807 -26.91 6.08 9.49
C PHE A 807 -26.89 6.87 8.17
N LYS A 808 -26.98 8.20 8.24
CA LYS A 808 -27.02 9.10 7.08
C LYS A 808 -25.72 9.03 6.27
N GLY A 809 -25.84 8.80 4.97
CA GLY A 809 -24.70 8.61 4.06
C GLY A 809 -24.44 7.17 3.65
N LEU A 810 -25.05 6.18 4.32
CA LEU A 810 -25.15 4.82 3.80
C LEU A 810 -26.12 4.76 2.61
N ASP A 811 -25.83 3.91 1.62
CA ASP A 811 -26.78 3.62 0.55
C ASP A 811 -27.87 2.62 1.01
N TRP A 812 -27.51 1.65 1.87
CA TRP A 812 -28.40 0.57 2.33
C TRP A 812 -28.29 0.23 3.83
N VAL A 813 -29.38 -0.30 4.40
CA VAL A 813 -29.36 -1.16 5.59
C VAL A 813 -29.96 -2.53 5.28
N ARG A 814 -29.45 -3.58 5.91
CA ARG A 814 -29.84 -4.98 5.71
C ARG A 814 -30.32 -5.59 7.02
N PHE A 815 -31.51 -6.22 7.02
CA PHE A 815 -32.08 -6.84 8.22
C PHE A 815 -33.08 -7.97 7.90
N VAL A 816 -33.28 -8.88 8.86
CA VAL A 816 -34.26 -9.97 8.74
C VAL A 816 -35.66 -9.49 9.09
N TYR A 817 -36.63 -9.78 8.22
CA TYR A 817 -38.03 -9.47 8.44
C TYR A 817 -38.71 -10.55 9.28
N LYS A 818 -38.49 -10.47 10.60
CA LYS A 818 -39.04 -11.45 11.55
C LYS A 818 -40.55 -11.27 11.69
N VAL A 819 -41.29 -12.36 11.48
CA VAL A 819 -42.72 -12.47 11.84
C VAL A 819 -42.92 -13.70 12.71
N ALA A 820 -42.51 -14.88 12.25
CA ALA A 820 -42.59 -16.09 13.05
C ALA A 820 -41.60 -16.11 14.24
N ALA A 821 -40.44 -15.44 14.10
CA ALA A 821 -39.45 -15.28 15.16
C ALA A 821 -39.55 -13.94 15.91
N ALA A 822 -40.72 -13.28 15.95
CA ALA A 822 -40.89 -12.08 16.77
C ALA A 822 -40.61 -12.41 18.26
N PRO A 823 -39.87 -11.55 19.01
CA PRO A 823 -39.49 -11.82 20.40
C PRO A 823 -40.69 -12.06 21.32
N ASP A 824 -41.72 -11.22 21.23
CA ASP A 824 -43.01 -11.47 21.88
C ASP A 824 -43.83 -12.45 21.02
N PRO A 825 -44.28 -13.60 21.56
CA PRO A 825 -45.16 -14.52 20.87
C PRO A 825 -46.48 -13.91 20.38
N ASN A 826 -47.00 -12.89 21.06
CA ASN A 826 -48.23 -12.18 20.69
C ASN A 826 -48.05 -11.33 19.42
N ASP A 827 -46.82 -10.87 19.15
CA ASP A 827 -46.46 -10.07 17.98
C ASP A 827 -46.13 -10.92 16.74
N ARG A 828 -46.31 -12.25 16.79
CA ARG A 828 -46.03 -13.18 15.67
C ARG A 828 -47.09 -13.14 14.57
N THR A 829 -47.51 -11.94 14.17
CA THR A 829 -48.49 -11.69 13.11
C THR A 829 -47.95 -10.67 12.12
N LEU A 830 -48.35 -10.78 10.85
CA LEU A 830 -47.97 -9.79 9.83
C LEU A 830 -48.42 -8.37 10.19
N ARG A 831 -49.53 -8.22 10.94
CA ARG A 831 -50.04 -6.92 11.39
C ARG A 831 -49.07 -6.23 12.36
N ALA A 832 -48.61 -6.95 13.38
CA ALA A 832 -47.63 -6.43 14.34
C ALA A 832 -46.27 -6.17 13.66
N ALA A 833 -45.83 -7.08 12.78
CA ALA A 833 -44.65 -6.87 11.96
C ALA A 833 -44.72 -5.57 11.13
N PHE A 834 -45.84 -5.31 10.42
CA PHE A 834 -46.02 -4.05 9.70
C PHE A 834 -45.94 -2.84 10.62
N GLN A 835 -46.59 -2.86 11.79
CA GLN A 835 -46.51 -1.74 12.76
C GLN A 835 -45.07 -1.41 13.15
N LYS A 836 -44.22 -2.43 13.35
CA LYS A 836 -42.78 -2.27 13.64
C LYS A 836 -41.99 -1.78 12.42
N TYR A 837 -42.00 -2.54 11.32
CA TYR A 837 -41.10 -2.28 10.19
C TYR A 837 -41.51 -1.08 9.35
N ASP A 838 -42.79 -0.69 9.31
CA ASP A 838 -43.25 0.54 8.65
C ASP A 838 -42.63 1.79 9.27
N ALA A 839 -42.34 1.76 10.57
CA ALA A 839 -41.64 2.85 11.25
C ALA A 839 -40.15 2.84 10.89
N ILE A 840 -39.48 1.68 11.01
CA ILE A 840 -38.05 1.52 10.72
C ILE A 840 -37.71 1.93 9.27
N ILE A 841 -38.42 1.34 8.30
CA ILE A 841 -38.17 1.56 6.85
C ILE A 841 -38.43 3.02 6.48
N ARG A 842 -39.47 3.65 7.04
CA ARG A 842 -39.81 5.05 6.76
C ARG A 842 -38.73 6.01 7.26
N GLU A 843 -38.20 5.81 8.47
CA GLU A 843 -37.18 6.70 9.02
C GLU A 843 -35.83 6.54 8.27
N TYR A 844 -35.41 5.31 7.92
CA TYR A 844 -34.25 5.12 7.03
C TYR A 844 -34.43 5.82 5.68
N ASN A 845 -35.63 5.72 5.07
CA ASN A 845 -35.94 6.38 3.81
C ASN A 845 -35.91 7.92 3.91
N LYS A 846 -36.26 8.51 5.06
CA LYS A 846 -36.09 9.97 5.30
C LYS A 846 -34.62 10.38 5.35
N MET A 847 -33.75 9.52 5.90
CA MET A 847 -32.30 9.74 5.94
C MET A 847 -31.62 9.52 4.57
N GLY A 848 -32.36 9.08 3.54
CA GLY A 848 -31.84 8.73 2.22
C GLY A 848 -31.31 7.30 2.12
N VAL A 849 -31.47 6.49 3.16
CA VAL A 849 -30.95 5.12 3.26
C VAL A 849 -32.02 4.11 2.82
N ARG A 850 -31.64 3.16 1.97
CA ARG A 850 -32.52 2.13 1.39
C ARG A 850 -32.58 0.88 2.28
N SER A 851 -33.61 0.05 2.15
CA SER A 851 -33.78 -1.16 2.99
C SER A 851 -33.69 -2.45 2.17
N LEU A 852 -32.76 -3.33 2.53
CA LEU A 852 -32.65 -4.70 2.04
C LEU A 852 -33.30 -5.66 3.07
N ILE A 853 -34.45 -6.20 2.69
CA ILE A 853 -35.34 -7.00 3.53
C ILE A 853 -35.06 -8.48 3.29
N ILE A 854 -34.56 -9.20 4.30
CA ILE A 854 -34.31 -10.65 4.20
C ILE A 854 -35.58 -11.42 4.58
N LEU A 855 -35.94 -12.40 3.74
CA LEU A 855 -37.10 -13.29 3.91
C LEU A 855 -36.63 -14.74 4.07
N ASN A 856 -36.83 -15.33 5.26
CA ASN A 856 -36.30 -16.66 5.62
C ASN A 856 -37.18 -17.39 6.67
N GLN A 857 -36.62 -18.39 7.37
CA GLN A 857 -37.27 -19.13 8.47
C GLN A 857 -37.79 -18.25 9.63
N GLU A 858 -37.19 -17.08 9.88
CA GLU A 858 -37.67 -16.13 10.88
C GLU A 858 -38.90 -15.34 10.40
N THR A 859 -39.07 -15.24 9.08
CA THR A 859 -40.27 -14.68 8.45
C THR A 859 -41.43 -15.67 8.53
N VAL A 860 -41.24 -16.94 8.16
CA VAL A 860 -42.28 -17.99 8.33
C VAL A 860 -41.69 -19.29 8.85
N TRP A 861 -42.37 -19.89 9.84
CA TRP A 861 -41.99 -21.18 10.43
C TRP A 861 -42.85 -22.36 9.96
N GLY A 862 -44.10 -22.11 9.51
CA GLY A 862 -45.21 -23.09 9.49
C GLY A 862 -44.89 -24.53 9.07
N ASN A 863 -44.86 -24.86 7.78
CA ASN A 863 -44.62 -26.25 7.31
C ASN A 863 -43.15 -26.72 7.45
N ALA A 864 -42.34 -26.09 8.31
CA ALA A 864 -40.94 -26.39 8.67
C ALA A 864 -40.34 -27.69 8.08
N PRO A 865 -39.84 -27.69 6.83
CA PRO A 865 -39.34 -28.90 6.17
C PRO A 865 -38.20 -29.59 6.90
N TRP A 866 -37.37 -28.79 7.59
CA TRP A 866 -36.30 -29.25 8.49
C TRP A 866 -36.79 -30.00 9.75
N SER A 867 -38.09 -29.99 10.06
CA SER A 867 -38.69 -30.75 11.17
C SER A 867 -39.14 -32.17 10.76
N GLY A 868 -38.64 -32.69 9.64
CA GLY A 868 -38.82 -34.09 9.23
C GLY A 868 -40.03 -34.38 8.33
N ASN A 869 -40.83 -33.38 7.95
CA ASN A 869 -41.90 -33.55 6.95
C ASN A 869 -41.40 -33.38 5.49
N ASN A 870 -40.21 -32.77 5.30
CA ASN A 870 -39.59 -32.43 4.02
C ASN A 870 -40.48 -31.67 3.00
N ASP A 871 -41.51 -30.95 3.46
CA ASP A 871 -42.49 -30.27 2.62
C ASP A 871 -42.05 -28.84 2.25
N TRP A 872 -40.95 -28.75 1.49
CA TRP A 872 -40.43 -27.48 0.98
C TRP A 872 -41.41 -26.79 0.02
N ASN A 873 -42.31 -27.52 -0.63
CA ASN A 873 -43.29 -26.95 -1.55
C ASN A 873 -44.35 -26.11 -0.83
N SER A 874 -44.98 -26.64 0.21
CA SER A 874 -45.96 -25.91 1.02
C SER A 874 -45.30 -24.79 1.83
N TYR A 875 -44.08 -25.04 2.32
CA TYR A 875 -43.28 -24.01 2.97
C TYR A 875 -42.99 -22.82 2.03
N ALA A 876 -42.53 -23.10 0.81
CA ALA A 876 -42.31 -22.09 -0.21
C ALA A 876 -43.61 -21.35 -0.59
N ASP A 877 -44.75 -22.05 -0.68
CA ASP A 877 -46.05 -21.40 -0.90
C ASP A 877 -46.46 -20.49 0.28
N GLN A 878 -46.14 -20.87 1.52
CA GLN A 878 -46.38 -20.04 2.70
C GLN A 878 -45.48 -18.80 2.71
N LEU A 879 -44.19 -18.96 2.43
CA LEU A 879 -43.25 -17.84 2.34
C LEU A 879 -43.63 -16.90 1.18
N ALA A 880 -44.05 -17.43 0.02
CA ALA A 880 -44.52 -16.66 -1.12
C ALA A 880 -45.82 -15.87 -0.81
N ARG A 881 -46.79 -16.45 -0.09
CA ARG A 881 -47.99 -15.73 0.38
C ARG A 881 -47.65 -14.60 1.36
N THR A 882 -46.65 -14.80 2.21
CA THR A 882 -46.16 -13.77 3.14
C THR A 882 -45.38 -12.68 2.40
N ALA A 883 -44.48 -13.06 1.49
CA ALA A 883 -43.71 -12.16 0.63
C ALA A 883 -44.61 -11.29 -0.25
N THR A 884 -45.72 -11.84 -0.78
CA THR A 884 -46.75 -11.09 -1.52
C THR A 884 -47.28 -9.92 -0.68
N GLN A 885 -47.60 -10.15 0.59
CA GLN A 885 -48.14 -9.12 1.48
C GLN A 885 -47.09 -8.07 1.86
N ILE A 886 -45.84 -8.49 2.08
CA ILE A 886 -44.71 -7.60 2.38
C ILE A 886 -44.36 -6.74 1.14
N ALA A 887 -44.24 -7.34 -0.04
CA ALA A 887 -43.99 -6.65 -1.30
C ALA A 887 -45.11 -5.67 -1.65
N ARG A 888 -46.37 -6.04 -1.45
CA ARG A 888 -47.51 -5.13 -1.60
C ARG A 888 -47.47 -3.97 -0.61
N ARG A 889 -47.07 -4.19 0.66
CA ARG A 889 -46.95 -3.14 1.67
C ARG A 889 -45.91 -2.08 1.30
N TYR A 890 -44.77 -2.52 0.76
CA TYR A 890 -43.63 -1.65 0.47
C TYR A 890 -43.48 -1.23 -1.00
N LYS A 891 -44.40 -1.64 -1.88
CA LYS A 891 -44.41 -1.29 -3.32
C LYS A 891 -44.17 0.20 -3.61
N SER A 892 -44.74 1.10 -2.80
CA SER A 892 -44.61 2.55 -3.00
C SER A 892 -43.21 3.11 -2.75
N TYR A 893 -42.28 2.32 -2.21
CA TYR A 893 -40.87 2.72 -2.04
C TYR A 893 -40.00 2.47 -3.27
N GLY A 894 -40.47 1.71 -4.27
CA GLY A 894 -39.74 1.47 -5.53
C GLY A 894 -38.33 0.89 -5.30
N ASP A 895 -37.33 1.50 -5.92
CA ASP A 895 -35.92 1.10 -5.85
C ASP A 895 -35.25 1.28 -4.46
N LYS A 896 -35.98 1.83 -3.49
CA LYS A 896 -35.52 2.04 -2.10
C LYS A 896 -35.77 0.85 -1.20
N VAL A 897 -36.48 -0.18 -1.69
CA VAL A 897 -36.64 -1.46 -1.01
C VAL A 897 -36.21 -2.60 -1.93
N ALA A 898 -35.36 -3.46 -1.42
CA ALA A 898 -34.89 -4.69 -2.06
C ALA A 898 -35.19 -5.89 -1.15
N TYR A 899 -35.19 -7.09 -1.73
CA TYR A 899 -35.52 -8.34 -1.05
C TYR A 899 -34.40 -9.35 -1.21
N GLU A 900 -33.95 -9.92 -0.10
CA GLU A 900 -33.04 -11.05 -0.10
C GLU A 900 -33.82 -12.32 0.25
N ILE A 901 -33.72 -13.34 -0.60
CA ILE A 901 -34.40 -14.62 -0.39
C ILE A 901 -33.42 -15.56 0.30
N TRP A 902 -33.69 -15.81 1.58
CA TRP A 902 -32.86 -16.56 2.53
C TRP A 902 -31.55 -15.89 2.95
N ASN A 903 -31.00 -16.32 4.09
CA ASN A 903 -29.67 -15.94 4.59
C ASN A 903 -28.90 -17.22 4.89
N GLU A 904 -27.65 -17.36 4.43
CA GLU A 904 -26.72 -18.45 4.77
C GLU A 904 -27.30 -19.87 4.64
N GLY A 905 -28.19 -20.08 3.66
CA GLY A 905 -28.87 -21.36 3.43
C GLY A 905 -27.96 -22.45 2.86
N ASP A 906 -26.76 -22.07 2.43
CA ASP A 906 -25.71 -22.92 1.87
C ASP A 906 -24.79 -23.55 2.94
N LEU A 907 -24.93 -23.17 4.22
CA LEU A 907 -24.15 -23.70 5.34
C LEU A 907 -24.90 -24.78 6.15
N PRO A 908 -24.50 -26.06 6.09
CA PRO A 908 -24.95 -27.08 7.03
C PRO A 908 -24.58 -26.72 8.48
N ASN A 909 -25.43 -27.11 9.44
CA ASN A 909 -25.21 -26.91 10.88
C ASN A 909 -25.05 -25.45 11.34
N ASN A 910 -25.46 -24.47 10.54
CA ASN A 910 -25.41 -23.06 10.92
C ASN A 910 -26.40 -22.74 12.08
N PRO A 911 -25.96 -22.20 13.23
CA PRO A 911 -26.86 -21.81 14.32
C PRO A 911 -27.68 -20.54 14.01
N ALA A 912 -27.25 -19.72 13.03
CA ALA A 912 -27.93 -18.49 12.64
C ALA A 912 -28.98 -18.70 11.53
N SER A 913 -28.90 -19.79 10.76
CA SER A 913 -29.86 -20.05 9.69
C SER A 913 -30.05 -21.52 9.34
N VAL A 914 -31.23 -21.87 8.83
CA VAL A 914 -31.53 -23.24 8.41
C VAL A 914 -30.92 -23.50 7.04
N TYR A 915 -30.13 -24.57 6.93
CA TYR A 915 -29.62 -25.10 5.67
C TYR A 915 -30.77 -25.53 4.73
N VAL A 916 -30.64 -25.21 3.44
CA VAL A 916 -31.60 -25.59 2.40
C VAL A 916 -30.86 -26.40 1.34
N PRO A 917 -31.32 -27.61 0.97
CA PRO A 917 -30.74 -28.33 -0.16
C PRO A 917 -30.91 -27.55 -1.48
N PRO A 918 -29.98 -27.60 -2.44
CA PRO A 918 -30.04 -26.82 -3.67
C PRO A 918 -31.34 -26.94 -4.48
N GLN A 919 -31.91 -28.15 -4.54
CA GLN A 919 -33.14 -28.45 -5.25
C GLN A 919 -34.36 -27.81 -4.58
N ASP A 920 -34.40 -27.85 -3.24
CA ASP A 920 -35.45 -27.25 -2.44
C ASP A 920 -35.34 -25.72 -2.42
N PHE A 921 -34.12 -25.19 -2.41
CA PHE A 921 -33.89 -23.75 -2.49
C PHE A 921 -34.33 -23.20 -3.84
N ALA A 922 -34.17 -23.94 -4.94
CA ALA A 922 -34.73 -23.54 -6.24
C ALA A 922 -36.26 -23.38 -6.19
N VAL A 923 -36.98 -24.27 -5.49
CA VAL A 923 -38.45 -24.17 -5.31
C VAL A 923 -38.82 -22.93 -4.49
N VAL A 924 -38.11 -22.66 -3.39
CA VAL A 924 -38.29 -21.45 -2.57
C VAL A 924 -38.03 -20.20 -3.42
N LEU A 925 -36.90 -20.15 -4.13
CA LEU A 925 -36.46 -19.02 -4.93
C LEU A 925 -37.45 -18.70 -6.06
N GLN A 926 -37.87 -19.69 -6.84
CA GLN A 926 -38.86 -19.51 -7.91
C GLN A 926 -40.19 -18.96 -7.38
N LYS A 927 -40.77 -19.57 -6.35
CA LYS A 927 -42.08 -19.17 -5.81
C LYS A 927 -42.04 -17.79 -5.15
N VAL A 928 -41.01 -17.50 -4.36
CA VAL A 928 -40.88 -16.22 -3.64
C VAL A 928 -40.53 -15.09 -4.60
N SER A 929 -39.60 -15.28 -5.56
CA SER A 929 -39.30 -14.27 -6.57
C SER A 929 -40.52 -13.93 -7.44
N ALA A 930 -41.27 -14.93 -7.90
CA ALA A 930 -42.49 -14.71 -8.68
C ALA A 930 -43.55 -13.92 -7.90
N ALA A 931 -43.72 -14.22 -6.61
CA ALA A 931 -44.62 -13.49 -5.72
C ALA A 931 -44.21 -12.03 -5.51
N ILE A 932 -42.91 -11.76 -5.30
CA ILE A 932 -42.38 -10.39 -5.16
C ILE A 932 -42.55 -9.61 -6.46
N ARG A 933 -42.11 -10.15 -7.60
CA ARG A 933 -42.19 -9.49 -8.92
C ARG A 933 -43.61 -9.10 -9.31
N LYS A 934 -44.61 -9.92 -8.95
CA LYS A 934 -46.03 -9.63 -9.24
C LYS A 934 -46.53 -8.37 -8.53
N GLU A 935 -46.04 -8.08 -7.33
CA GLU A 935 -46.47 -6.93 -6.54
C GLU A 935 -45.54 -5.73 -6.74
N ALA A 936 -44.22 -5.94 -6.71
CA ALA A 936 -43.17 -4.93 -6.82
C ALA A 936 -42.15 -5.31 -7.94
N PRO A 937 -42.47 -5.07 -9.23
CA PRO A 937 -41.64 -5.49 -10.34
C PRO A 937 -40.25 -4.82 -10.36
N GLU A 938 -40.17 -3.56 -9.92
CA GLU A 938 -38.96 -2.73 -9.88
C GLU A 938 -38.02 -3.03 -8.70
N ALA A 939 -38.50 -3.75 -7.68
CA ALA A 939 -37.69 -4.06 -6.50
C ALA A 939 -36.55 -5.03 -6.87
N LYS A 940 -35.36 -4.81 -6.31
CA LYS A 940 -34.23 -5.73 -6.51
C LYS A 940 -34.40 -7.00 -5.67
N ILE A 941 -34.14 -8.15 -6.27
CA ILE A 941 -34.22 -9.46 -5.61
C ILE A 941 -32.83 -10.10 -5.59
N ILE A 942 -32.38 -10.53 -4.42
CA ILE A 942 -31.05 -11.06 -4.16
C ILE A 942 -31.15 -12.55 -3.81
N PHE A 943 -30.37 -13.38 -4.50
CA PHE A 943 -30.10 -14.77 -4.12
C PHE A 943 -29.34 -14.74 -2.80
N GLY A 944 -29.87 -15.36 -1.74
CA GLY A 944 -29.51 -15.11 -0.33
C GLY A 944 -28.03 -14.97 0.05
N GLY A 945 -27.75 -14.32 1.19
CA GLY A 945 -26.40 -14.06 1.69
C GLY A 945 -25.62 -15.34 2.01
N MET A 946 -24.91 -15.88 1.03
CA MET A 946 -24.22 -17.18 1.11
C MET A 946 -22.91 -17.11 1.90
N ALA A 947 -22.63 -18.12 2.73
CA ALA A 947 -21.52 -18.09 3.69
C ALA A 947 -20.59 -19.33 3.70
N SER A 948 -20.78 -20.32 2.82
CA SER A 948 -19.94 -21.53 2.75
C SER A 948 -18.58 -21.37 2.05
N GLY A 949 -18.26 -20.14 1.63
CA GLY A 949 -17.02 -19.80 0.92
C GLY A 949 -17.02 -20.24 -0.56
N PRO A 950 -16.13 -19.67 -1.40
CA PRO A 950 -16.23 -19.80 -2.86
C PRO A 950 -16.22 -21.26 -3.37
N ASN A 951 -15.51 -22.15 -2.68
CA ASN A 951 -15.39 -23.56 -3.05
C ASN A 951 -16.72 -24.35 -2.93
N HIS A 952 -17.63 -23.92 -2.05
CA HIS A 952 -18.93 -24.55 -1.83
C HIS A 952 -20.08 -23.72 -2.41
N VAL A 953 -19.99 -22.38 -2.30
CA VAL A 953 -20.92 -21.41 -2.90
C VAL A 953 -21.06 -21.62 -4.40
N ILE A 954 -19.96 -21.74 -5.16
CA ILE A 954 -20.05 -21.87 -6.62
C ILE A 954 -20.79 -23.16 -7.02
N PRO A 955 -20.44 -24.36 -6.52
CA PRO A 955 -21.22 -25.57 -6.75
C PRO A 955 -22.67 -25.50 -6.26
N TYR A 956 -22.94 -24.85 -5.12
CA TYR A 956 -24.29 -24.68 -4.57
C TYR A 956 -25.16 -23.83 -5.52
N VAL A 957 -24.69 -22.65 -5.93
CA VAL A 957 -25.38 -21.78 -6.89
C VAL A 957 -25.63 -22.49 -8.22
N GLN A 958 -24.64 -23.22 -8.75
CA GLN A 958 -24.79 -23.98 -9.99
C GLN A 958 -25.85 -25.09 -9.89
N GLN A 959 -25.94 -25.78 -8.74
CA GLN A 959 -26.97 -26.79 -8.50
C GLN A 959 -28.36 -26.16 -8.37
N VAL A 960 -28.50 -25.04 -7.67
CA VAL A 960 -29.76 -24.28 -7.58
C VAL A 960 -30.18 -23.78 -8.96
N GLN A 961 -29.26 -23.21 -9.75
CA GLN A 961 -29.52 -22.76 -11.12
C GLN A 961 -29.97 -23.91 -12.03
N THR A 962 -29.33 -25.08 -11.91
CA THR A 962 -29.71 -26.28 -12.66
C THR A 962 -31.13 -26.74 -12.27
N ALA A 963 -31.43 -26.82 -10.97
CA ALA A 963 -32.74 -27.18 -10.46
C ALA A 963 -33.83 -26.13 -10.81
N ALA A 964 -33.45 -24.85 -10.96
CA ALA A 964 -34.34 -23.76 -11.35
C ALA A 964 -34.64 -23.71 -12.86
N GLY A 965 -34.01 -24.57 -13.69
CA GLY A 965 -34.22 -24.63 -15.14
C GLY A 965 -33.18 -23.88 -15.99
N GLY A 966 -32.02 -23.53 -15.41
CA GLY A 966 -30.89 -22.91 -16.11
C GLY A 966 -30.74 -21.40 -15.86
N GLU A 967 -31.76 -20.72 -15.35
CA GLU A 967 -31.73 -19.30 -14.99
C GLU A 967 -32.14 -19.10 -13.52
N LEU A 968 -31.57 -18.07 -12.89
CA LEU A 968 -31.91 -17.69 -11.52
C LEU A 968 -32.91 -16.52 -11.53
N PRO A 969 -34.06 -16.61 -10.86
CA PRO A 969 -35.11 -15.58 -10.89
C PRO A 969 -34.79 -14.40 -9.94
N VAL A 970 -33.60 -13.82 -10.06
CA VAL A 970 -33.02 -12.79 -9.15
C VAL A 970 -32.19 -11.77 -9.94
N ASP A 971 -31.94 -10.60 -9.37
CA ASP A 971 -31.09 -9.55 -9.95
C ASP A 971 -29.60 -9.69 -9.61
N ALA A 972 -29.27 -10.27 -8.45
CA ALA A 972 -27.90 -10.35 -7.94
C ALA A 972 -27.70 -11.52 -6.95
N LEU A 973 -26.43 -11.79 -6.62
CA LEU A 973 -26.02 -12.79 -5.63
C LEU A 973 -25.52 -12.10 -4.34
N GLY A 974 -26.02 -12.54 -3.19
CA GLY A 974 -25.54 -12.15 -1.87
C GLY A 974 -24.42 -13.08 -1.41
N ILE A 975 -23.32 -12.52 -0.90
CA ILE A 975 -22.17 -13.31 -0.42
C ILE A 975 -21.65 -12.69 0.87
N HIS A 976 -21.46 -13.51 1.89
CA HIS A 976 -20.75 -13.17 3.12
C HIS A 976 -19.25 -13.52 2.93
N PRO A 977 -18.35 -12.53 2.88
CA PRO A 977 -16.95 -12.75 2.48
C PRO A 977 -16.12 -13.53 3.50
N TYR A 978 -16.65 -13.80 4.69
CA TYR A 978 -15.99 -14.54 5.78
C TYR A 978 -15.88 -16.04 5.49
N GLY A 979 -16.73 -16.59 4.60
CA GLY A 979 -16.93 -18.03 4.42
C GLY A 979 -15.72 -18.86 3.96
N ARG A 980 -14.59 -18.23 3.58
CA ARG A 980 -13.34 -18.95 3.28
C ARG A 980 -12.57 -19.34 4.54
N TRP A 981 -12.87 -18.72 5.68
CA TRP A 981 -12.15 -18.84 6.96
C TRP A 981 -13.10 -18.78 8.17
N GLY A 982 -14.39 -19.04 7.96
CA GLY A 982 -15.49 -18.60 8.82
C GLY A 982 -16.52 -19.67 9.19
N THR A 983 -16.08 -20.92 9.35
CA THR A 983 -16.77 -22.00 10.10
C THR A 983 -15.74 -22.91 10.73
#